data_AF-A0AAJ1CZE0-F1
#
_entry.id   AF-A0AAJ1CZE0-F1
#
_cell.length_a   1.000
_cell.length_b   1.000
_cell.length_c   1.000
_cell.angle_alpha   90.00
_cell.angle_beta   90.00
_cell.angle_gamma   90.00
#
_symmetry.space_group_name_H-M   'P 1'
#
loop_
_entity.id
_entity.type
_entity.pdbx_description
1 polymer ?
#
loop_
_entity_poly.entity_id
_entity_poly.type
_entity_poly.pdbx_seq_one_letter_code
_entity_poly.pdbx_strand_id
1 'polypeptide(L)'
;MSMDISDFYQTFFDEADELLADMEQHLLGLDPQEPDSEQLNAIFRAAHSIKGGAGTFGFTVLQETTHILENILDGARRGEMQLSTDIINLFLETKDIMQEQLDAYKTAQEPNAESFKYICEALRQLALEAKGLPVEAPVVVAIDAPVSQAESAQAGADGVHLQLVELKEKDIDLMLEELGNLGTISDVRKGSNSLECHITGVGKDDIVAVLCFVIDESQIRFPEAGDAAPASTARAAEPEVAEVQTATVTELPVAAAKRESKRVAAPAKTSESSSIRVAVEKVDQLINLVGELVITQSMLAQRSGELDPVAHGELLNSMGQLERNARDLQESVMSIRMMPMEYVFSRFPRLVRDLASKLGKEVELTLLGSSTELDKSLIERIIDPLTHLVRNSLDHGIESPDKRIAAGKVATGNLTLSAEHQGGNICIEVSDDGAGLNRERILAKALSSGLPVHENMSDEEVGMLIFAPGFSTAEQVTDVSGRGVGMDVVKRNIQEMGGHVEIASKQGKGTTIRILLPLTLAILDGMSVRVADEVFILPLNAVMESLQPRAEELKPLAGGECVLEVRGEYLPLVELWNVFDVKDAKTEATQGIVVILQSAGKRYALLVDQLIGQHQVVVKNLESNYRKVPGISAATILGDGSVALIVDVSALQSLNREKRVAGAAA
;
A
#
# COMPACT_ATOMS: atom_id res chain seq x y z
N MET A 1 -13.71 -0.48 -31.53
CA MET A 1 -12.52 -0.21 -30.71
C MET A 1 -11.92 -1.57 -30.41
N SER A 2 -10.81 -1.94 -31.06
CA SER A 2 -10.08 -3.14 -30.67
C SER A 2 -9.33 -2.81 -29.38
N MET A 3 -9.67 -3.47 -28.27
CA MET A 3 -8.88 -3.39 -27.05
C MET A 3 -7.45 -3.86 -27.36
N ASP A 4 -6.47 -3.10 -26.89
CA ASP A 4 -5.05 -3.37 -27.12
C ASP A 4 -4.61 -4.49 -26.16
N ILE A 5 -4.12 -5.60 -26.71
CA ILE A 5 -3.70 -6.80 -25.96
C ILE A 5 -2.60 -6.45 -24.94
N SER A 6 -1.87 -5.35 -25.15
CA SER A 6 -0.84 -4.83 -24.23
C SER A 6 -1.34 -4.47 -22.82
N ASP A 7 -2.60 -4.04 -22.65
CA ASP A 7 -3.18 -3.75 -21.33
C ASP A 7 -3.43 -5.03 -20.50
N PHE A 8 -3.70 -6.15 -21.17
CA PHE A 8 -3.91 -7.45 -20.52
C PHE A 8 -2.61 -8.10 -20.06
N TYR A 9 -1.51 -7.91 -20.80
CA TYR A 9 -0.19 -8.38 -20.37
C TYR A 9 0.25 -7.75 -19.06
N GLN A 10 0.08 -6.43 -18.89
CA GLN A 10 0.47 -5.75 -17.66
C GLN A 10 -0.32 -6.26 -16.46
N THR A 11 -1.64 -6.43 -16.63
CA THR A 11 -2.50 -6.95 -15.56
C THR A 11 -2.07 -8.36 -15.14
N PHE A 12 -1.75 -9.23 -16.10
CA PHE A 12 -1.23 -10.56 -15.80
C PHE A 12 0.13 -10.52 -15.10
N PHE A 13 1.05 -9.66 -15.52
CA PHE A 13 2.36 -9.55 -14.90
C PHE A 13 2.29 -9.07 -13.45
N ASP A 14 1.45 -8.07 -13.18
CA ASP A 14 1.23 -7.55 -11.82
C ASP A 14 0.58 -8.64 -10.94
N GLU A 15 -0.43 -9.35 -11.46
CA GLU A 15 -1.07 -10.47 -10.75
C GLU A 15 -0.09 -11.63 -10.50
N ALA A 16 0.74 -11.98 -11.48
CA ALA A 16 1.72 -13.04 -11.34
C ALA A 16 2.81 -12.70 -10.30
N ASP A 17 3.26 -11.44 -10.21
CA ASP A 17 4.18 -10.98 -9.17
C ASP A 17 3.58 -11.12 -7.76
N GLU A 18 2.32 -10.70 -7.59
CA GLU A 18 1.60 -10.85 -6.33
C GLU A 18 1.46 -12.33 -5.94
N LEU A 19 1.06 -13.19 -6.89
CA LEU A 19 0.90 -14.61 -6.66
C LEU A 19 2.24 -15.33 -6.36
N LEU A 20 3.34 -14.94 -6.98
CA LEU A 20 4.68 -15.47 -6.69
C LEU A 20 5.17 -15.06 -5.29
N ALA A 21 4.90 -13.83 -4.87
CA ALA A 21 5.22 -13.34 -3.53
C ALA A 21 4.39 -14.05 -2.46
N ASP A 22 3.08 -14.22 -2.68
CA ASP A 22 2.19 -14.96 -1.79
C ASP A 22 2.64 -16.44 -1.68
N MET A 23 3.00 -17.06 -2.81
CA MET A 23 3.52 -18.43 -2.85
C MET A 23 4.78 -18.59 -2.01
N GLU A 24 5.72 -17.64 -2.08
CA GLU A 24 6.95 -17.63 -1.27
C GLU A 24 6.63 -17.56 0.23
N GLN A 25 5.74 -16.64 0.62
CA GLN A 25 5.36 -16.47 2.02
C GLN A 25 4.75 -17.76 2.58
N HIS A 26 3.88 -18.41 1.80
CA HIS A 26 3.29 -19.68 2.21
C HIS A 26 4.30 -20.83 2.24
N LEU A 27 5.25 -20.91 1.29
CA LEU A 27 6.30 -21.93 1.27
C LEU A 27 7.26 -21.80 2.47
N LEU A 28 7.65 -20.58 2.84
CA LEU A 28 8.52 -20.32 4.00
C LEU A 28 7.86 -20.63 5.34
N GLY A 29 6.53 -20.50 5.41
CA GLY A 29 5.74 -20.77 6.61
C GLY A 29 5.27 -22.22 6.76
N LEU A 30 5.48 -23.07 5.75
CA LEU A 30 4.97 -24.43 5.72
C LEU A 30 5.86 -25.37 6.53
N ASP A 31 5.27 -26.13 7.46
CA ASP A 31 5.96 -27.21 8.17
C ASP A 31 5.97 -28.48 7.29
N PRO A 32 7.13 -29.00 6.84
CA PRO A 32 7.17 -30.21 6.02
C PRO A 32 6.69 -31.48 6.75
N GLN A 33 6.73 -31.54 8.09
CA GLN A 33 6.30 -32.72 8.85
C GLN A 33 4.79 -32.76 9.11
N GLU A 34 4.16 -31.59 9.19
CA GLU A 34 2.73 -31.44 9.40
C GLU A 34 2.20 -30.24 8.57
N PRO A 35 2.12 -30.39 7.24
CA PRO A 35 1.80 -29.27 6.37
C PRO A 35 0.35 -28.84 6.56
N ASP A 36 0.15 -27.54 6.76
CA ASP A 36 -1.18 -26.96 6.83
C ASP A 36 -1.88 -27.06 5.47
N SER A 37 -3.03 -27.74 5.47
CA SER A 37 -3.86 -27.91 4.28
C SER A 37 -4.32 -26.59 3.67
N GLU A 38 -4.55 -25.55 4.47
CA GLU A 38 -4.97 -24.24 3.96
C GLU A 38 -3.83 -23.54 3.22
N GLN A 39 -2.61 -23.59 3.77
CA GLN A 39 -1.40 -23.08 3.13
C GLN A 39 -1.07 -23.82 1.84
N LEU A 40 -1.14 -25.15 1.82
CA LEU A 40 -0.94 -25.94 0.61
C LEU A 40 -1.97 -25.64 -0.48
N ASN A 41 -3.23 -25.43 -0.10
CA ASN A 41 -4.28 -25.00 -1.04
C ASN A 41 -4.01 -23.59 -1.59
N ALA A 42 -3.47 -22.68 -0.78
CA ALA A 42 -3.09 -21.34 -1.22
C ALA A 42 -1.93 -21.36 -2.24
N ILE A 43 -0.86 -22.11 -1.96
CA ILE A 43 0.29 -22.31 -2.87
C ILE A 43 -0.20 -22.90 -4.21
N PHE A 44 -1.07 -23.91 -4.15
CA PHE A 44 -1.62 -24.52 -5.36
C PHE A 44 -2.47 -23.55 -6.18
N ARG A 45 -3.34 -22.75 -5.54
CA ARG A 45 -4.15 -21.73 -6.23
C ARG A 45 -3.26 -20.71 -6.94
N ALA A 46 -2.20 -20.25 -6.30
CA ALA A 46 -1.25 -19.34 -6.92
C ALA A 46 -0.59 -19.96 -8.17
N ALA A 47 -0.07 -21.18 -8.07
CA ALA A 47 0.53 -21.88 -9.21
C ALA A 47 -0.47 -22.10 -10.37
N HIS A 48 -1.72 -22.48 -10.03
CA HIS A 48 -2.78 -22.71 -11.00
C HIS A 48 -3.19 -21.43 -11.75
N SER A 49 -3.34 -20.32 -11.03
CA SER A 49 -3.65 -19.01 -11.63
C SER A 49 -2.52 -18.52 -12.54
N ILE A 50 -1.26 -18.66 -12.13
CA ILE A 50 -0.11 -18.28 -12.98
C ILE A 50 -0.06 -19.13 -14.26
N LYS A 51 -0.30 -20.45 -14.16
CA LYS A 51 -0.38 -21.34 -15.34
C LYS A 51 -1.49 -20.89 -16.29
N GLY A 52 -2.68 -20.58 -15.77
CA GLY A 52 -3.82 -20.15 -16.57
C GLY A 52 -3.55 -18.85 -17.33
N GLY A 53 -2.98 -17.86 -16.63
CA GLY A 53 -2.58 -16.60 -17.26
C GLY A 53 -1.46 -16.81 -18.28
N ALA A 54 -0.40 -17.55 -17.93
CA ALA A 54 0.71 -17.84 -18.83
C ALA A 54 0.26 -18.54 -20.13
N GLY A 55 -0.70 -19.47 -20.04
CA GLY A 55 -1.30 -20.13 -21.20
C GLY A 55 -2.15 -19.19 -22.06
N THR A 56 -2.90 -18.27 -21.44
CA THR A 56 -3.72 -17.27 -22.14
C THR A 56 -2.86 -16.31 -22.98
N PHE A 57 -1.67 -15.97 -22.48
CA PHE A 57 -0.75 -15.03 -23.12
C PHE A 57 0.37 -15.70 -23.95
N GLY A 58 0.40 -17.04 -24.01
CA GLY A 58 1.38 -17.78 -24.83
C GLY A 58 2.79 -17.84 -24.23
N PHE A 59 2.94 -17.65 -22.92
CA PHE A 59 4.21 -17.76 -22.20
C PHE A 59 4.53 -19.22 -21.88
N THR A 60 4.91 -19.97 -22.91
CA THR A 60 5.06 -21.43 -22.88
C THR A 60 6.05 -21.93 -21.81
N VAL A 61 7.17 -21.23 -21.59
CA VAL A 61 8.20 -21.62 -20.61
C VAL A 61 7.66 -21.50 -19.19
N LEU A 62 6.97 -20.39 -18.89
CA LEU A 62 6.35 -20.15 -17.59
C LEU A 62 5.17 -21.09 -17.35
N GLN A 63 4.36 -21.33 -18.38
CA GLN A 63 3.25 -22.29 -18.34
C GLN A 63 3.75 -23.72 -18.07
N GLU A 64 4.83 -24.17 -18.71
CA GLU A 64 5.37 -25.51 -18.51
C GLU A 64 5.96 -25.68 -17.11
N THR A 65 6.72 -24.69 -16.62
CA THR A 65 7.31 -24.71 -15.27
C THR A 65 6.21 -24.77 -14.19
N THR A 66 5.20 -23.90 -14.29
CA THR A 66 4.05 -23.87 -13.36
C THR A 66 3.23 -25.15 -13.40
N HIS A 67 3.03 -25.73 -14.59
CA HIS A 67 2.29 -26.98 -14.73
C HIS A 67 3.00 -28.17 -14.04
N ILE A 68 4.33 -28.26 -14.13
CA ILE A 68 5.07 -29.34 -13.45
C ILE A 68 4.97 -29.15 -11.92
N LEU A 69 5.16 -27.91 -11.45
CA LEU A 69 5.03 -27.57 -10.02
C LEU A 69 3.62 -27.90 -9.48
N GLU A 70 2.57 -27.51 -10.20
CA GLU A 70 1.18 -27.76 -9.83
C GLU A 70 0.87 -29.25 -9.68
N ASN A 71 1.39 -30.10 -10.58
CA ASN A 71 1.19 -31.54 -10.51
C ASN A 71 1.82 -32.16 -9.25
N ILE A 72 2.96 -31.64 -8.79
CA ILE A 72 3.64 -32.12 -7.59
C ILE A 72 2.89 -31.63 -6.34
N LEU A 73 2.43 -30.38 -6.35
CA LEU A 73 1.60 -29.82 -5.29
C LEU A 73 0.25 -30.55 -5.14
N ASP A 74 -0.36 -30.99 -6.25
CA ASP A 74 -1.58 -31.80 -6.20
C ASP A 74 -1.33 -33.16 -5.53
N GLY A 75 -0.20 -33.82 -5.84
CA GLY A 75 0.22 -35.04 -5.17
C GLY A 75 0.43 -34.87 -3.66
N ALA A 76 1.02 -33.74 -3.24
CA ALA A 76 1.17 -33.40 -1.83
C ALA A 76 -0.19 -33.16 -1.14
N ARG A 77 -1.13 -32.46 -1.81
CA ARG A 77 -2.48 -32.19 -1.28
C ARG A 77 -3.32 -33.44 -1.09
N ARG A 78 -3.16 -34.43 -1.98
CA ARG A 78 -3.85 -35.74 -1.89
C ARG A 78 -3.22 -36.69 -0.87
N GLY A 79 -2.09 -36.30 -0.26
CA GLY A 79 -1.32 -37.14 0.67
C GLY A 79 -0.58 -38.28 -0.05
N GLU A 80 -0.43 -38.21 -1.36
CA GLU A 80 0.29 -39.20 -2.17
C GLU A 80 1.82 -38.98 -2.12
N MET A 81 2.25 -37.81 -1.65
CA MET A 81 3.65 -37.41 -1.51
C MET A 81 3.89 -36.73 -0.16
N GLN A 82 4.90 -37.19 0.58
CA GLN A 82 5.34 -36.51 1.80
C GLN A 82 6.29 -35.35 1.45
N LEU A 83 6.07 -34.21 2.07
CA LEU A 83 6.95 -33.05 1.92
C LEU A 83 8.19 -33.21 2.80
N SER A 84 9.31 -32.73 2.30
CA SER A 84 10.58 -32.65 3.02
C SER A 84 11.14 -31.24 2.90
N THR A 85 12.09 -30.88 3.75
CA THR A 85 12.78 -29.58 3.64
C THR A 85 13.46 -29.41 2.29
N ASP A 86 14.00 -30.47 1.70
CA ASP A 86 14.63 -30.43 0.37
C ASP A 86 13.61 -30.15 -0.74
N ILE A 87 12.39 -30.68 -0.61
CA ILE A 87 11.28 -30.42 -1.53
C ILE A 87 10.83 -28.96 -1.44
N ILE A 88 10.70 -28.42 -0.21
CA ILE A 88 10.33 -27.01 -0.01
C ILE A 88 11.39 -26.08 -0.58
N ASN A 89 12.67 -26.38 -0.37
CA ASN A 89 13.77 -25.61 -0.97
C ASN A 89 13.72 -25.64 -2.50
N LEU A 90 13.40 -26.79 -3.10
CA LEU A 90 13.23 -26.90 -4.55
C LEU A 90 12.03 -26.09 -5.05
N PHE A 91 10.93 -26.01 -4.30
CA PHE A 91 9.79 -25.14 -4.65
C PHE A 91 10.14 -23.66 -4.57
N LEU A 92 10.93 -23.24 -3.57
CA LEU A 92 11.44 -21.87 -3.48
C LEU A 92 12.37 -21.54 -4.67
N GLU A 93 13.27 -22.46 -5.03
CA GLU A 93 14.13 -22.33 -6.22
C GLU A 93 13.30 -22.28 -7.52
N THR A 94 12.22 -23.06 -7.60
CA THR A 94 11.27 -23.04 -8.73
C THR A 94 10.57 -21.68 -8.84
N LYS A 95 10.11 -21.12 -7.72
CA LYS A 95 9.50 -19.80 -7.66
C LYS A 95 10.50 -18.74 -8.18
N ASP A 96 11.76 -18.79 -7.75
CA ASP A 96 12.76 -17.80 -8.17
C ASP A 96 13.04 -17.87 -9.68
N ILE A 97 13.06 -19.08 -10.26
CA ILE A 97 13.18 -19.26 -11.71
C ILE A 97 11.90 -18.82 -12.44
N MET A 98 10.72 -19.03 -11.86
CA MET A 98 9.45 -18.50 -12.40
C MET A 98 9.44 -16.96 -12.38
N GLN A 99 10.03 -16.33 -11.36
CA GLN A 99 10.21 -14.87 -11.31
C GLN A 99 11.17 -14.39 -12.41
N GLU A 100 12.30 -15.07 -12.62
CA GLU A 100 13.24 -14.76 -13.71
C GLU A 100 12.56 -14.88 -15.09
N GLN A 101 11.76 -15.93 -15.30
CA GLN A 101 10.99 -16.13 -16.52
C GLN A 101 9.97 -15.01 -16.74
N LEU A 102 9.25 -14.61 -15.69
CA LEU A 102 8.27 -13.53 -15.73
C LEU A 102 8.93 -12.19 -16.09
N ASP A 103 10.07 -11.87 -15.48
CA ASP A 103 10.83 -10.64 -15.72
C ASP A 103 11.44 -10.60 -17.15
N ALA A 104 11.86 -11.75 -17.68
CA ALA A 104 12.26 -11.87 -19.08
C ALA A 104 11.08 -11.51 -20.01
N TYR A 105 9.88 -12.05 -19.75
CA TYR A 105 8.70 -11.73 -20.55
C TYR A 105 8.27 -10.26 -20.43
N LYS A 106 8.35 -9.64 -19.23
CA LYS A 106 8.10 -8.20 -19.04
C LYS A 106 9.04 -7.32 -19.86
N THR A 107 10.30 -7.74 -20.01
CA THR A 107 11.32 -7.00 -20.77
C THR A 107 11.40 -7.42 -22.25
N ALA A 108 10.44 -8.23 -22.72
CA ALA A 108 10.39 -8.78 -24.08
C ALA A 108 11.67 -9.57 -24.46
N GLN A 109 12.29 -10.24 -23.49
CA GLN A 109 13.40 -11.16 -23.66
C GLN A 109 12.92 -12.61 -23.55
N GLU A 110 13.70 -13.54 -24.10
CA GLU A 110 13.44 -14.97 -23.89
C GLU A 110 14.00 -15.40 -22.52
N PRO A 111 13.26 -16.21 -21.75
CA PRO A 111 13.77 -16.75 -20.50
C PRO A 111 15.02 -17.59 -20.67
N ASN A 112 15.84 -17.67 -19.61
CA ASN A 112 17.07 -18.45 -19.61
C ASN A 112 16.78 -19.96 -19.81
N ALA A 113 17.19 -20.49 -20.97
CA ALA A 113 16.97 -21.88 -21.35
C ALA A 113 17.73 -22.90 -20.48
N GLU A 114 18.85 -22.53 -19.88
CA GLU A 114 19.61 -23.41 -18.98
C GLU A 114 18.90 -23.53 -17.62
N SER A 115 18.49 -22.41 -17.02
CA SER A 115 17.71 -22.37 -15.77
C SER A 115 16.38 -23.13 -15.91
N PHE A 116 15.66 -22.92 -17.03
CA PHE A 116 14.41 -23.61 -17.32
C PHE A 116 14.58 -25.13 -17.41
N LYS A 117 15.59 -25.61 -18.15
CA LYS A 117 15.85 -27.06 -18.28
C LYS A 117 16.21 -27.68 -16.95
N TYR A 118 17.11 -27.04 -16.20
CA TYR A 118 17.54 -27.50 -14.88
C TYR A 118 16.34 -27.68 -13.95
N ILE A 119 15.47 -26.67 -13.82
CA ILE A 119 14.35 -26.78 -12.87
C ILE A 119 13.30 -27.79 -13.33
N CYS A 120 13.03 -27.88 -14.63
CA CYS A 120 12.10 -28.88 -15.14
C CYS A 120 12.61 -30.31 -14.93
N GLU A 121 13.92 -30.55 -15.10
CA GLU A 121 14.54 -31.84 -14.80
C GLU A 121 14.48 -32.17 -13.30
N ALA A 122 14.83 -31.20 -12.43
CA ALA A 122 14.77 -31.38 -10.99
C ALA A 122 13.35 -31.70 -10.49
N LEU A 123 12.34 -30.96 -10.96
CA LEU A 123 10.94 -31.20 -10.61
C LEU A 123 10.42 -32.54 -11.17
N ARG A 124 10.77 -32.90 -12.40
CA ARG A 124 10.40 -34.20 -13.00
C ARG A 124 11.04 -35.37 -12.25
N GLN A 125 12.30 -35.24 -11.85
CA GLN A 125 12.98 -36.24 -11.05
C GLN A 125 12.28 -36.41 -9.70
N LEU A 126 11.89 -35.31 -9.04
CA LEU A 126 11.13 -35.37 -7.81
C LEU A 126 9.76 -36.06 -8.00
N ALA A 127 9.06 -35.76 -9.10
CA ALA A 127 7.78 -36.41 -9.43
C ALA A 127 7.92 -37.93 -9.70
N LEU A 128 9.07 -38.37 -10.22
CA LEU A 128 9.39 -39.80 -10.42
C LEU A 128 9.72 -40.51 -9.11
N GLU A 129 10.50 -39.85 -8.25
CA GLU A 129 10.86 -40.34 -6.92
C GLU A 129 9.61 -40.49 -6.03
N ALA A 130 8.68 -39.54 -6.09
CA ALA A 130 7.38 -39.61 -5.41
C ALA A 130 6.49 -40.75 -5.90
N LYS A 131 6.64 -41.20 -7.15
CA LYS A 131 5.88 -42.31 -7.77
C LYS A 131 6.57 -43.68 -7.65
N GLY A 132 7.78 -43.76 -7.08
CA GLY A 132 8.49 -45.02 -6.83
C GLY A 132 8.96 -45.79 -8.08
N LEU A 133 9.21 -45.11 -9.20
CA LEU A 133 9.68 -45.72 -10.45
C LEU A 133 11.17 -45.42 -10.71
N PRO A 134 11.98 -46.38 -11.22
CA PRO A 134 13.41 -46.16 -11.45
C PRO A 134 13.67 -45.19 -12.61
N VAL A 135 14.63 -44.29 -12.42
CA VAL A 135 15.12 -43.33 -13.42
C VAL A 135 16.00 -44.04 -14.45
N GLU A 136 15.61 -44.04 -15.73
CA GLU A 136 16.49 -44.33 -16.86
C GLU A 136 17.05 -43.02 -17.45
N ALA A 137 18.35 -43.03 -17.79
CA ALA A 137 19.17 -41.87 -18.16
C ALA A 137 18.74 -41.17 -19.47
N PRO A 138 19.08 -39.87 -19.66
CA PRO A 138 18.53 -39.07 -20.74
C PRO A 138 19.17 -39.41 -22.10
N VAL A 139 18.33 -39.60 -23.12
CA VAL A 139 18.74 -39.60 -24.52
C VAL A 139 18.59 -38.20 -25.08
N VAL A 140 19.71 -37.62 -25.51
CA VAL A 140 19.82 -36.32 -26.18
C VAL A 140 19.18 -36.41 -27.57
N VAL A 141 18.20 -35.56 -27.91
CA VAL A 141 17.82 -35.32 -29.32
C VAL A 141 17.50 -33.84 -29.55
N ALA A 142 18.07 -33.34 -30.64
CA ALA A 142 18.12 -31.96 -31.10
C ALA A 142 16.81 -31.46 -31.73
N ILE A 143 16.77 -30.13 -31.88
CA ILE A 143 15.72 -29.29 -32.46
C ILE A 143 15.62 -29.55 -33.97
N ASP A 144 14.43 -29.94 -34.45
CA ASP A 144 13.88 -29.43 -35.73
C ASP A 144 12.36 -29.66 -35.78
N ALA A 145 11.63 -28.66 -36.28
CA ALA A 145 10.18 -28.68 -36.47
C ALA A 145 9.79 -29.46 -37.75
N PRO A 146 8.51 -29.50 -38.15
CA PRO A 146 7.26 -29.79 -37.43
C PRO A 146 6.67 -31.13 -37.95
N VAL A 147 5.52 -31.61 -37.46
CA VAL A 147 4.46 -32.34 -38.23
C VAL A 147 3.42 -32.96 -37.28
N SER A 148 2.16 -32.59 -37.57
CA SER A 148 0.92 -33.38 -37.56
C SER A 148 0.51 -34.24 -36.36
N GLN A 149 -0.72 -33.95 -35.93
CA GLN A 149 -1.66 -34.86 -35.27
C GLN A 149 -1.75 -36.23 -35.97
N ALA A 150 -1.79 -37.31 -35.18
CA ALA A 150 -2.75 -38.44 -35.29
C ALA A 150 -2.51 -39.52 -34.20
N GLU A 151 -3.38 -39.46 -33.18
CA GLU A 151 -4.09 -40.53 -32.44
C GLU A 151 -3.50 -41.95 -32.20
N SER A 152 -3.58 -42.39 -30.93
CA SER A 152 -4.39 -43.55 -30.47
C SER A 152 -4.42 -43.60 -28.92
N ALA A 153 -5.57 -43.30 -28.29
CA ALA A 153 -6.60 -44.23 -27.74
C ALA A 153 -6.22 -44.83 -26.35
N GLN A 154 -7.04 -44.83 -25.28
CA GLN A 154 -8.50 -44.67 -25.11
C GLN A 154 -8.85 -44.60 -23.59
N ALA A 155 -9.84 -43.77 -23.18
CA ALA A 155 -10.99 -44.16 -22.32
C ALA A 155 -11.91 -42.95 -21.93
N GLY A 156 -13.16 -42.95 -22.43
CA GLY A 156 -14.35 -42.39 -21.75
C GLY A 156 -14.78 -40.93 -22.03
N ALA A 157 -15.49 -40.66 -23.13
CA ALA A 157 -16.18 -39.39 -23.37
C ALA A 157 -17.63 -39.46 -22.85
N ASP A 158 -17.86 -39.12 -21.59
CA ASP A 158 -19.17 -38.67 -21.10
C ASP A 158 -19.14 -37.13 -21.13
N GLY A 159 -19.96 -36.53 -22.00
CA GLY A 159 -20.11 -35.08 -22.02
C GLY A 159 -21.14 -34.61 -21.01
N VAL A 160 -20.99 -33.37 -20.55
CA VAL A 160 -21.84 -32.74 -19.56
C VAL A 160 -22.93 -31.95 -20.27
N HIS A 161 -24.20 -32.26 -19.98
CA HIS A 161 -25.32 -31.47 -20.43
C HIS A 161 -25.51 -30.24 -19.54
N LEU A 162 -25.48 -29.06 -20.15
CA LEU A 162 -25.50 -27.76 -19.48
C LEU A 162 -26.70 -26.94 -19.97
N GLN A 163 -27.42 -26.34 -19.02
CA GLN A 163 -28.51 -25.41 -19.29
C GLN A 163 -28.32 -24.13 -18.46
N LEU A 164 -28.19 -23.00 -19.15
CA LEU A 164 -28.13 -21.67 -18.59
C LEU A 164 -29.49 -20.98 -18.74
N VAL A 165 -30.00 -20.42 -17.65
CA VAL A 165 -31.33 -19.77 -17.59
C VAL A 165 -31.22 -18.32 -17.11
N GLU A 166 -32.19 -17.47 -17.47
CA GLU A 166 -32.21 -16.05 -17.10
C GLU A 166 -31.05 -15.20 -17.69
N LEU A 167 -30.55 -15.59 -18.87
CA LEU A 167 -29.55 -14.84 -19.64
C LEU A 167 -30.13 -13.66 -20.44
N LYS A 168 -29.50 -12.48 -20.38
CA LYS A 168 -29.85 -11.37 -21.30
C LYS A 168 -29.46 -11.75 -22.73
N GLU A 169 -30.24 -11.26 -23.70
CA GLU A 169 -30.11 -11.64 -25.12
C GLU A 169 -28.70 -11.38 -25.71
N LYS A 170 -27.98 -10.37 -25.20
CA LYS A 170 -26.60 -10.05 -25.61
C LYS A 170 -25.54 -10.97 -25.02
N ASP A 171 -25.85 -11.63 -23.92
CA ASP A 171 -24.91 -12.45 -23.15
C ASP A 171 -24.93 -13.91 -23.67
N ILE A 172 -25.96 -14.31 -24.41
CA ILE A 172 -26.10 -15.67 -24.96
C ILE A 172 -24.97 -16.00 -25.95
N ASP A 173 -24.60 -15.06 -26.82
CA ASP A 173 -23.54 -15.26 -27.79
C ASP A 173 -22.16 -15.25 -27.12
N LEU A 174 -21.97 -14.43 -26.09
CA LEU A 174 -20.76 -14.41 -25.26
C LEU A 174 -20.59 -15.73 -24.50
N MET A 175 -21.66 -16.27 -23.90
CA MET A 175 -21.61 -17.55 -23.18
C MET A 175 -21.29 -18.74 -24.08
N LEU A 176 -21.70 -18.71 -25.35
CA LEU A 176 -21.30 -19.73 -26.31
C LEU A 176 -19.83 -19.67 -26.69
N GLU A 177 -19.26 -18.48 -26.77
CA GLU A 177 -17.84 -18.29 -27.05
C GLU A 177 -16.99 -18.78 -25.87
N GLU A 178 -17.37 -18.41 -24.64
CA GLU A 178 -16.66 -18.86 -23.43
C GLU A 178 -16.77 -20.37 -23.20
N LEU A 179 -17.94 -20.96 -23.41
CA LEU A 179 -18.10 -22.41 -23.36
C LEU A 179 -17.27 -23.14 -24.44
N GLY A 180 -17.03 -22.47 -25.58
CA GLY A 180 -16.23 -23.01 -26.67
C GLY A 180 -14.74 -22.98 -26.36
N ASN A 181 -14.32 -22.01 -25.55
CA ASN A 181 -12.96 -21.92 -25.03
C ASN A 181 -12.68 -22.98 -23.97
N LEU A 182 -13.71 -23.39 -23.20
CA LEU A 182 -13.59 -24.43 -22.19
C LEU A 182 -13.55 -25.83 -22.80
N GLY A 183 -14.41 -26.13 -23.77
CA GLY A 183 -14.51 -27.48 -24.32
C GLY A 183 -15.24 -27.53 -25.65
N THR A 184 -15.39 -28.74 -26.20
CA THR A 184 -16.10 -28.91 -27.48
C THR A 184 -17.60 -28.94 -27.23
N ILE A 185 -18.30 -27.92 -27.72
CA ILE A 185 -19.76 -27.79 -27.61
C ILE A 185 -20.47 -28.53 -28.74
N SER A 186 -21.49 -29.30 -28.41
CA SER A 186 -22.46 -29.91 -29.31
C SER A 186 -23.90 -29.66 -28.85
N ASP A 187 -24.89 -29.88 -29.73
CA ASP A 187 -26.33 -29.76 -29.43
C ASP A 187 -26.79 -28.42 -28.83
N VAL A 188 -26.28 -27.31 -29.36
CA VAL A 188 -26.65 -25.95 -28.91
C VAL A 188 -28.10 -25.61 -29.28
N ARG A 189 -28.89 -25.22 -28.28
CA ARG A 189 -30.24 -24.66 -28.42
C ARG A 189 -30.30 -23.29 -27.75
N LYS A 190 -30.54 -22.24 -28.56
CA LYS A 190 -30.74 -20.87 -28.08
C LYS A 190 -32.22 -20.60 -27.86
N GLY A 191 -32.59 -20.19 -26.65
CA GLY A 191 -33.89 -19.59 -26.32
C GLY A 191 -33.79 -18.07 -26.24
N SER A 192 -34.90 -17.38 -25.97
CA SER A 192 -34.91 -15.91 -25.81
C SER A 192 -34.24 -15.42 -24.53
N ASN A 193 -34.02 -16.30 -23.55
CA ASN A 193 -33.42 -15.99 -22.25
C ASN A 193 -32.75 -17.23 -21.62
N SER A 194 -32.31 -18.17 -22.47
CA SER A 194 -31.72 -19.43 -22.02
C SER A 194 -30.82 -20.03 -23.10
N LEU A 195 -29.78 -20.74 -22.68
CA LEU A 195 -28.86 -21.45 -23.55
C LEU A 195 -28.71 -22.89 -23.05
N GLU A 196 -28.96 -23.87 -23.90
CA GLU A 196 -28.77 -25.29 -23.57
C GLU A 196 -27.76 -25.89 -24.54
N CYS A 197 -26.76 -26.61 -24.04
CA CYS A 197 -25.73 -27.23 -24.86
C CYS A 197 -25.07 -28.40 -24.14
N HIS A 198 -24.40 -29.26 -24.91
CA HIS A 198 -23.61 -30.36 -24.40
C HIS A 198 -22.13 -30.02 -24.56
N ILE A 199 -21.34 -30.13 -23.50
CA ILE A 199 -19.91 -29.80 -23.54
C ILE A 199 -19.08 -31.03 -23.16
N THR A 200 -18.08 -31.34 -23.97
CA THR A 200 -17.17 -32.47 -23.77
C THR A 200 -15.76 -31.97 -23.48
N GLY A 201 -15.06 -32.68 -22.59
CA GLY A 201 -13.67 -32.38 -22.22
C GLY A 201 -13.46 -31.55 -20.95
N VAL A 202 -14.52 -31.24 -20.20
CA VAL A 202 -14.47 -30.37 -19.00
C VAL A 202 -15.41 -30.92 -17.92
N GLY A 203 -14.98 -30.86 -16.65
CA GLY A 203 -15.80 -31.28 -15.50
C GLY A 203 -16.89 -30.27 -15.14
N LYS A 204 -17.96 -30.73 -14.46
CA LYS A 204 -19.06 -29.87 -13.99
C LYS A 204 -18.55 -28.74 -13.09
N ASP A 205 -17.63 -29.04 -12.18
CA ASP A 205 -17.10 -28.07 -11.20
C ASP A 205 -16.25 -26.99 -11.88
N ASP A 206 -15.52 -27.35 -12.95
CA ASP A 206 -14.71 -26.41 -13.73
C ASP A 206 -15.61 -25.45 -14.54
N ILE A 207 -16.73 -25.95 -15.06
CA ILE A 207 -17.71 -25.12 -15.79
C ILE A 207 -18.37 -24.12 -14.85
N VAL A 208 -18.74 -24.53 -13.63
CA VAL A 208 -19.29 -23.62 -12.62
C VAL A 208 -18.26 -22.58 -12.23
N ALA A 209 -17.03 -23.01 -11.94
CA ALA A 209 -15.96 -22.10 -11.53
C ALA A 209 -15.70 -20.99 -12.55
N VAL A 210 -15.75 -21.30 -13.85
CA VAL A 210 -15.51 -20.31 -14.91
C VAL A 210 -16.74 -19.46 -15.21
N LEU A 211 -17.94 -20.06 -15.27
CA LEU A 211 -19.15 -19.30 -15.58
C LEU A 211 -19.63 -18.41 -14.43
N CYS A 212 -19.28 -18.72 -13.18
CA CYS A 212 -19.59 -17.89 -12.01
C CYS A 212 -18.90 -16.51 -12.04
N PHE A 213 -17.94 -16.29 -12.94
CA PHE A 213 -17.37 -14.96 -13.17
C PHE A 213 -18.29 -14.05 -13.99
N VAL A 214 -19.23 -14.62 -14.75
CA VAL A 214 -20.08 -13.86 -15.68
C VAL A 214 -21.56 -13.94 -15.31
N ILE A 215 -22.01 -15.05 -14.73
CA ILE A 215 -23.40 -15.29 -14.33
C ILE A 215 -23.47 -15.91 -12.92
N ASP A 216 -24.58 -15.74 -12.22
CA ASP A 216 -24.74 -16.31 -10.88
C ASP A 216 -24.84 -17.85 -10.95
N GLU A 217 -24.31 -18.56 -9.94
CA GLU A 217 -24.34 -20.03 -9.88
C GLU A 217 -25.76 -20.61 -10.00
N SER A 218 -26.76 -19.89 -9.49
CA SER A 218 -28.18 -20.28 -9.60
C SER A 218 -28.73 -20.30 -11.03
N GLN A 219 -28.03 -19.66 -11.97
CA GLN A 219 -28.38 -19.61 -13.39
C GLN A 219 -27.83 -20.81 -14.17
N ILE A 220 -26.98 -21.64 -13.55
CA ILE A 220 -26.31 -22.79 -14.15
C ILE A 220 -27.02 -24.08 -13.71
N ARG A 221 -27.48 -24.88 -14.67
CA ARG A 221 -28.15 -26.17 -14.40
C ARG A 221 -27.52 -27.30 -15.19
N PHE A 222 -27.44 -28.48 -14.56
CA PHE A 222 -26.96 -29.71 -15.19
C PHE A 222 -28.06 -30.78 -15.18
N PRO A 223 -28.90 -30.85 -16.23
CA PRO A 223 -29.95 -31.85 -16.31
C PRO A 223 -29.34 -33.23 -16.61
N GLU A 224 -29.58 -34.23 -15.75
CA GLU A 224 -29.14 -35.60 -16.01
C GLU A 224 -30.04 -36.28 -17.07
N ALA A 225 -29.45 -37.13 -17.91
CA ALA A 225 -30.14 -37.92 -18.91
C ALA A 225 -30.95 -39.05 -18.24
N GLY A 226 -32.09 -38.69 -17.62
CA GLY A 226 -32.90 -39.65 -16.87
C GLY A 226 -34.26 -39.17 -16.39
N ASP A 227 -34.62 -37.89 -16.52
CA ASP A 227 -35.93 -37.42 -16.06
C ASP A 227 -36.85 -37.03 -17.24
N ALA A 228 -37.69 -37.99 -17.63
CA ALA A 228 -38.68 -37.83 -18.67
C ALA A 228 -40.06 -37.46 -18.09
N ALA A 229 -40.39 -36.16 -18.19
CA ALA A 229 -41.71 -35.55 -18.47
C ALA A 229 -42.89 -35.72 -17.45
N PRO A 230 -43.92 -34.84 -17.49
CA PRO A 230 -44.85 -34.83 -18.62
C PRO A 230 -45.13 -33.44 -19.24
N ALA A 231 -45.62 -33.55 -20.48
CA ALA A 231 -45.98 -32.51 -21.42
C ALA A 231 -47.14 -31.58 -21.01
N SER A 232 -47.18 -30.38 -21.63
CA SER A 232 -48.35 -29.63 -22.16
C SER A 232 -47.91 -28.16 -22.28
N THR A 233 -48.05 -27.40 -23.37
CA THR A 233 -48.82 -27.52 -24.61
C THR A 233 -48.29 -26.46 -25.57
N ALA A 234 -48.24 -26.81 -26.85
CA ALA A 234 -48.15 -25.86 -27.95
C ALA A 234 -49.30 -24.82 -27.90
N ARG A 235 -49.00 -23.57 -28.22
CA ARG A 235 -49.96 -22.71 -28.92
C ARG A 235 -49.27 -21.86 -29.96
N ALA A 236 -49.84 -21.97 -31.17
CA ALA A 236 -49.41 -21.39 -32.42
C ALA A 236 -49.55 -19.86 -32.48
N ALA A 237 -48.81 -19.32 -33.45
CA ALA A 237 -48.82 -17.96 -33.98
C ALA A 237 -50.21 -17.44 -34.40
N GLU A 238 -50.38 -16.12 -34.38
CA GLU A 238 -50.49 -15.28 -35.60
C GLU A 238 -50.44 -13.76 -35.25
N PRO A 239 -50.16 -12.89 -36.24
CA PRO A 239 -49.42 -11.62 -36.09
C PRO A 239 -50.32 -10.37 -36.22
N GLU A 240 -49.79 -9.17 -35.98
CA GLU A 240 -50.29 -7.96 -36.67
C GLU A 240 -49.24 -6.82 -36.78
N VAL A 241 -48.79 -6.64 -38.04
CA VAL A 241 -48.54 -5.42 -38.84
C VAL A 241 -47.60 -4.28 -38.38
N ALA A 242 -46.57 -4.12 -39.24
CA ALA A 242 -45.95 -2.90 -39.78
C ALA A 242 -46.95 -1.72 -40.02
N GLU A 243 -46.63 -0.45 -40.25
CA GLU A 243 -45.43 0.29 -40.65
C GLU A 243 -45.78 1.81 -40.70
N VAL A 244 -44.76 2.68 -40.79
CA VAL A 244 -44.70 3.97 -41.53
C VAL A 244 -45.32 5.26 -40.93
N GLN A 245 -44.41 6.10 -40.44
CA GLN A 245 -44.06 7.49 -40.83
C GLN A 245 -45.09 8.53 -41.35
N THR A 246 -44.78 9.76 -40.92
CA THR A 246 -44.73 11.08 -41.63
C THR A 246 -45.93 12.04 -41.65
N ALA A 247 -45.60 13.27 -41.19
CA ALA A 247 -45.95 14.60 -41.74
C ALA A 247 -47.45 15.03 -41.67
N THR A 248 -47.89 16.27 -41.46
CA THR A 248 -47.30 17.62 -41.41
C THR A 248 -48.41 18.59 -40.91
N VAL A 249 -48.00 19.59 -40.11
CA VAL A 249 -48.43 21.01 -40.04
C VAL A 249 -49.89 21.41 -40.39
N THR A 250 -50.54 22.14 -39.47
CA THR A 250 -51.38 23.31 -39.83
C THR A 250 -51.36 24.36 -38.70
N GLU A 251 -51.11 25.61 -39.09
CA GLU A 251 -51.02 26.86 -38.31
C GLU A 251 -52.40 27.35 -37.80
N LEU A 252 -52.52 28.21 -36.76
CA LEU A 252 -52.58 29.69 -36.83
C LEU A 252 -52.85 30.31 -35.41
N PRO A 253 -52.78 31.66 -35.18
CA PRO A 253 -51.82 32.28 -34.25
C PRO A 253 -52.43 33.23 -33.18
N VAL A 254 -51.69 33.64 -32.14
CA VAL A 254 -51.89 34.94 -31.44
C VAL A 254 -50.60 35.51 -30.80
N ALA A 255 -50.25 36.73 -31.26
CA ALA A 255 -49.61 37.89 -30.60
C ALA A 255 -48.30 37.82 -29.78
N ALA A 256 -47.24 38.34 -30.44
CA ALA A 256 -46.21 39.30 -30.00
C ALA A 256 -45.98 39.62 -28.50
N ALA A 257 -44.75 39.33 -28.04
CA ALA A 257 -43.93 40.24 -27.24
C ALA A 257 -42.43 39.92 -27.41
N LYS A 258 -41.66 40.91 -27.89
CA LYS A 258 -40.19 40.86 -28.00
C LYS A 258 -39.53 40.85 -26.62
N ARG A 259 -38.68 39.86 -26.35
CA ARG A 259 -37.53 39.98 -25.43
C ARG A 259 -36.33 39.25 -26.04
N GLU A 260 -35.24 40.00 -26.19
CA GLU A 260 -33.94 39.53 -26.64
C GLU A 260 -33.40 38.46 -25.69
N SER A 261 -33.00 37.31 -26.23
CA SER A 261 -32.18 36.32 -25.52
C SER A 261 -30.86 36.12 -26.26
N LYS A 262 -29.78 36.30 -25.50
CA LYS A 262 -28.39 36.02 -25.85
C LYS A 262 -28.27 34.64 -26.48
N ARG A 263 -27.58 34.57 -27.63
CA ARG A 263 -26.95 33.35 -28.14
C ARG A 263 -26.10 32.71 -27.05
N VAL A 264 -26.48 31.52 -26.60
CA VAL A 264 -25.59 30.60 -25.88
C VAL A 264 -24.74 29.91 -26.95
N ALA A 265 -23.43 30.08 -26.84
CA ALA A 265 -22.45 29.39 -27.65
C ALA A 265 -22.45 27.89 -27.30
N ALA A 266 -22.23 27.05 -28.32
CA ALA A 266 -22.07 25.61 -28.19
C ALA A 266 -20.93 25.24 -27.22
N PRO A 267 -21.00 24.10 -26.51
CA PRO A 267 -19.93 23.67 -25.63
C PRO A 267 -18.68 23.36 -26.45
N ALA A 268 -17.55 23.89 -25.98
CA ALA A 268 -16.24 23.65 -26.53
C ALA A 268 -15.90 22.15 -26.42
N LYS A 269 -15.24 21.64 -27.47
CA LYS A 269 -14.65 20.30 -27.51
C LYS A 269 -13.74 20.11 -26.30
N THR A 270 -14.01 19.06 -25.52
CA THR A 270 -13.11 18.49 -24.53
C THR A 270 -11.75 18.24 -25.16
N SER A 271 -10.73 18.87 -24.62
CA SER A 271 -9.33 18.55 -24.90
C SER A 271 -9.09 17.09 -24.54
N GLU A 272 -8.79 16.26 -25.54
CA GLU A 272 -8.21 14.94 -25.30
C GLU A 272 -6.90 15.14 -24.52
N SER A 273 -6.90 14.80 -23.23
CA SER A 273 -5.67 14.70 -22.46
C SER A 273 -4.91 13.50 -22.97
N SER A 274 -3.92 13.72 -23.85
CA SER A 274 -2.99 12.68 -24.25
C SER A 274 -2.17 12.29 -23.01
N SER A 275 -2.56 11.23 -22.33
CA SER A 275 -1.75 10.66 -21.25
C SER A 275 -0.60 9.85 -21.85
N ILE A 276 0.58 9.96 -21.25
CA ILE A 276 1.77 9.17 -21.60
C ILE A 276 2.07 8.30 -20.40
N ARG A 277 2.08 6.98 -20.58
CA ARG A 277 2.52 6.06 -19.53
C ARG A 277 4.05 6.07 -19.48
N VAL A 278 4.59 6.28 -18.29
CA VAL A 278 6.04 6.33 -18.04
C VAL A 278 6.35 5.36 -16.91
N ALA A 279 7.44 4.60 -17.05
CA ALA A 279 7.91 3.69 -16.00
C ALA A 279 8.28 4.47 -14.73
N VAL A 280 7.96 3.91 -13.55
CA VAL A 280 8.11 4.58 -12.24
C VAL A 280 9.57 4.97 -12.00
N GLU A 281 10.52 4.13 -12.42
CA GLU A 281 11.95 4.33 -12.24
C GLU A 281 12.44 5.60 -12.93
N LYS A 282 11.84 5.98 -14.07
CA LYS A 282 12.21 7.20 -14.79
C LYS A 282 11.76 8.45 -14.04
N VAL A 283 10.59 8.40 -13.42
CA VAL A 283 10.07 9.50 -12.60
C VAL A 283 10.92 9.63 -11.33
N ASP A 284 11.27 8.51 -10.70
CA ASP A 284 12.14 8.49 -9.52
C ASP A 284 13.57 8.99 -9.85
N GLN A 285 14.11 8.67 -11.03
CA GLN A 285 15.37 9.25 -11.50
C GLN A 285 15.29 10.77 -11.72
N LEU A 286 14.21 11.27 -12.34
CA LEU A 286 13.99 12.71 -12.49
C LEU A 286 13.94 13.42 -11.14
N ILE A 287 13.25 12.81 -10.18
CA ILE A 287 13.19 13.25 -8.79
C ILE A 287 14.58 13.33 -8.14
N ASN A 288 15.40 12.29 -8.31
CA ASN A 288 16.76 12.27 -7.78
C ASN A 288 17.62 13.39 -8.41
N LEU A 289 17.50 13.58 -9.72
CA LEU A 289 18.20 14.65 -10.44
C LEU A 289 17.75 16.05 -9.98
N VAL A 290 16.46 16.26 -9.75
CA VAL A 290 15.94 17.50 -9.15
C VAL A 290 16.47 17.68 -7.74
N GLY A 291 16.51 16.61 -6.93
CA GLY A 291 17.12 16.65 -5.60
C GLY A 291 18.60 17.06 -5.64
N GLU A 292 19.38 16.49 -6.55
CA GLU A 292 20.79 16.87 -6.77
C GLU A 292 20.95 18.30 -7.30
N LEU A 293 20.01 18.76 -8.13
CA LEU A 293 19.96 20.14 -8.60
C LEU A 293 19.71 21.12 -7.45
N VAL A 294 18.76 20.82 -6.55
CA VAL A 294 18.46 21.62 -5.36
C VAL A 294 19.66 21.65 -4.41
N ILE A 295 20.35 20.51 -4.23
CA ILE A 295 21.60 20.47 -3.46
C ILE A 295 22.64 21.39 -4.13
N THR A 296 22.88 21.25 -5.44
CA THR A 296 23.86 22.05 -6.18
C THR A 296 23.55 23.55 -6.13
N GLN A 297 22.28 23.91 -6.24
CA GLN A 297 21.81 25.29 -6.13
C GLN A 297 22.00 25.84 -4.71
N SER A 298 21.71 25.04 -3.68
CA SER A 298 22.03 25.40 -2.28
C SER A 298 23.53 25.62 -2.09
N MET A 299 24.37 24.78 -2.72
CA MET A 299 25.81 24.94 -2.66
C MET A 299 26.30 26.24 -3.31
N LEU A 300 25.75 26.56 -4.47
CA LEU A 300 26.02 27.81 -5.19
C LEU A 300 25.56 29.03 -4.39
N ALA A 301 24.38 28.96 -3.76
CA ALA A 301 23.83 30.04 -2.96
C ALA A 301 24.71 30.34 -1.74
N GLN A 302 25.17 29.31 -1.02
CA GLN A 302 26.06 29.48 0.13
C GLN A 302 27.39 30.14 -0.27
N ARG A 303 28.06 29.64 -1.32
CA ARG A 303 29.32 30.22 -1.82
C ARG A 303 29.13 31.63 -2.36
N SER A 304 27.98 31.92 -2.96
CA SER A 304 27.65 33.26 -3.45
C SER A 304 27.36 34.24 -2.30
N GLY A 305 26.86 33.75 -1.16
CA GLY A 305 26.63 34.54 0.04
C GLY A 305 27.90 35.08 0.70
N GLU A 306 29.06 34.47 0.41
CA GLU A 306 30.39 34.95 0.86
C GLU A 306 30.94 36.08 -0.01
N LEU A 307 30.33 36.34 -1.18
CA LEU A 307 30.76 37.38 -2.11
C LEU A 307 30.23 38.76 -1.70
N ASP A 308 30.99 39.82 -1.99
CA ASP A 308 30.54 41.20 -1.76
C ASP A 308 29.27 41.50 -2.59
N PRO A 309 28.12 41.79 -1.93
CA PRO A 309 26.87 42.03 -2.63
C PRO A 309 26.91 43.23 -3.58
N VAL A 310 27.76 44.23 -3.30
CA VAL A 310 27.86 45.44 -4.12
C VAL A 310 28.68 45.17 -5.38
N ALA A 311 29.74 44.37 -5.26
CA ALA A 311 30.59 44.00 -6.39
C ALA A 311 29.95 42.95 -7.32
N HIS A 312 29.05 42.10 -6.80
CA HIS A 312 28.53 40.93 -7.50
C HIS A 312 26.99 40.88 -7.63
N GLY A 313 26.32 42.03 -7.64
CA GLY A 313 24.85 42.11 -7.68
C GLY A 313 24.18 41.37 -8.86
N GLU A 314 24.77 41.35 -10.05
CA GLU A 314 24.23 40.60 -11.22
C GLU A 314 24.27 39.07 -11.02
N LEU A 315 25.33 38.56 -10.40
CA LEU A 315 25.45 37.14 -10.05
C LEU A 315 24.41 36.75 -9.01
N LEU A 316 24.25 37.54 -7.95
CA LEU A 316 23.25 37.28 -6.89
C LEU A 316 21.82 37.29 -7.45
N ASN A 317 21.50 38.22 -8.35
CA ASN A 317 20.20 38.23 -9.03
C ASN A 317 20.00 36.98 -9.91
N SER A 318 21.04 36.54 -10.61
CA SER A 318 21.00 35.33 -11.44
C SER A 318 20.81 34.07 -10.58
N MET A 319 21.43 34.01 -9.40
CA MET A 319 21.25 32.93 -8.43
C MET A 319 19.81 32.89 -7.88
N GLY A 320 19.22 34.04 -7.55
CA GLY A 320 17.81 34.10 -7.15
C GLY A 320 16.83 33.69 -8.27
N GLN A 321 17.19 33.93 -9.54
CA GLN A 321 16.41 33.43 -10.67
C GLN A 321 16.57 31.91 -10.85
N LEU A 322 17.77 31.37 -10.66
CA LEU A 322 18.02 29.92 -10.68
C LEU A 322 17.24 29.22 -9.56
N GLU A 323 17.20 29.79 -8.36
CA GLU A 323 16.43 29.27 -7.22
C GLU A 323 14.93 29.18 -7.53
N ARG A 324 14.33 30.26 -8.07
CA ARG A 324 12.92 30.25 -8.48
C ARG A 324 12.64 29.22 -9.56
N ASN A 325 13.46 29.18 -10.61
CA ASN A 325 13.28 28.20 -11.69
C ASN A 325 13.45 26.75 -11.20
N ALA A 326 14.37 26.51 -10.26
CA ALA A 326 14.57 25.19 -9.67
C ALA A 326 13.35 24.77 -8.82
N ARG A 327 12.76 25.70 -8.07
CA ARG A 327 11.52 25.46 -7.32
C ARG A 327 10.33 25.17 -8.24
N ASP A 328 10.15 25.96 -9.30
CA ASP A 328 9.08 25.75 -10.28
C ASP A 328 9.24 24.38 -10.98
N LEU A 329 10.49 23.99 -11.29
CA LEU A 329 10.80 22.68 -11.85
C LEU A 329 10.51 21.55 -10.85
N GLN A 330 10.87 21.74 -9.58
CA GLN A 330 10.57 20.78 -8.52
C GLN A 330 9.05 20.58 -8.37
N GLU A 331 8.27 21.65 -8.29
CA GLU A 331 6.81 21.59 -8.20
C GLU A 331 6.20 20.90 -9.45
N SER A 332 6.72 21.20 -10.64
CA SER A 332 6.28 20.55 -11.89
C SER A 332 6.60 19.06 -11.93
N VAL A 333 7.81 18.65 -11.53
CA VAL A 333 8.20 17.23 -11.48
C VAL A 333 7.39 16.48 -10.42
N MET A 334 7.10 17.10 -9.28
CA MET A 334 6.21 16.53 -8.28
C MET A 334 4.81 16.31 -8.83
N SER A 335 4.24 17.27 -9.58
CA SER A 335 2.90 17.11 -10.18
C SER A 335 2.79 15.93 -11.15
N ILE A 336 3.89 15.48 -11.77
CA ILE A 336 3.89 14.31 -12.67
C ILE A 336 3.63 13.01 -11.89
N ARG A 337 4.01 12.96 -10.61
CA ARG A 337 3.85 11.78 -9.75
C ARG A 337 2.56 11.79 -8.94
N MET A 338 1.85 12.92 -8.92
CA MET A 338 0.61 13.09 -8.18
C MET A 338 -0.48 12.20 -8.78
N MET A 339 -1.18 11.49 -7.89
CA MET A 339 -2.27 10.59 -8.21
C MET A 339 -3.48 10.96 -7.32
N PRO A 340 -4.71 10.90 -7.84
CA PRO A 340 -5.91 11.18 -7.05
C PRO A 340 -6.06 10.26 -5.82
N MET A 341 -6.60 10.79 -4.72
CA MET A 341 -6.96 10.02 -3.52
C MET A 341 -8.08 9.02 -3.76
N GLU A 342 -8.81 9.14 -4.87
CA GLU A 342 -9.83 8.20 -5.32
C GLU A 342 -9.32 6.75 -5.40
N TYR A 343 -8.05 6.55 -5.78
CA TYR A 343 -7.42 5.22 -5.81
C TYR A 343 -7.38 4.55 -4.43
N VAL A 344 -7.24 5.34 -3.36
CA VAL A 344 -7.27 4.87 -1.97
C VAL A 344 -8.73 4.75 -1.50
N PHE A 345 -9.53 5.80 -1.70
CA PHE A 345 -10.90 5.88 -1.20
C PHE A 345 -11.87 4.88 -1.83
N SER A 346 -11.64 4.48 -3.09
CA SER A 346 -12.49 3.49 -3.79
C SER A 346 -12.53 2.10 -3.12
N ARG A 347 -11.52 1.75 -2.31
CA ARG A 347 -11.43 0.47 -1.60
C ARG A 347 -12.24 0.42 -0.30
N PHE A 348 -12.45 1.59 0.33
CA PHE A 348 -13.08 1.67 1.65
C PHE A 348 -14.58 1.36 1.71
N PRO A 349 -15.43 1.69 0.71
CA PRO A 349 -16.86 1.36 0.75
C PRO A 349 -17.14 -0.12 0.99
N ARG A 350 -16.40 -1.01 0.31
CA ARG A 350 -16.54 -2.47 0.49
C ARG A 350 -16.04 -2.91 1.86
N LEU A 351 -14.84 -2.49 2.25
CA LEU A 351 -14.25 -2.80 3.56
C LEU A 351 -15.16 -2.37 4.73
N VAL A 352 -15.71 -1.16 4.67
CA VAL A 352 -16.60 -0.63 5.71
C VAL A 352 -17.89 -1.44 5.77
N ARG A 353 -18.49 -1.79 4.62
CA ARG A 353 -19.71 -2.59 4.58
C ARG A 353 -19.52 -3.99 5.16
N ASP A 354 -18.43 -4.66 4.78
CA ASP A 354 -18.12 -6.02 5.24
C ASP A 354 -17.85 -6.05 6.75
N LEU A 355 -17.07 -5.08 7.25
CA LEU A 355 -16.74 -4.99 8.68
C LEU A 355 -17.94 -4.53 9.53
N ALA A 356 -18.76 -3.59 9.04
CA ALA A 356 -19.98 -3.18 9.70
C ALA A 356 -20.98 -4.34 9.83
N SER A 357 -21.14 -5.16 8.77
CA SER A 357 -21.95 -6.37 8.79
C SER A 357 -21.44 -7.39 9.82
N LYS A 358 -20.12 -7.66 9.82
CA LYS A 358 -19.49 -8.59 10.77
C LYS A 358 -19.67 -8.16 12.23
N LEU A 359 -19.66 -6.86 12.50
CA LEU A 359 -19.81 -6.29 13.84
C LEU A 359 -21.27 -6.01 14.23
N GLY A 360 -22.23 -6.21 13.32
CA GLY A 360 -23.65 -5.92 13.55
C GLY A 360 -23.94 -4.43 13.75
N LYS A 361 -23.26 -3.56 12.99
CA LYS A 361 -23.41 -2.09 13.08
C LYS A 361 -23.95 -1.54 11.76
N GLU A 362 -24.78 -0.50 11.84
CA GLU A 362 -25.24 0.25 10.67
C GLU A 362 -24.38 1.50 10.49
N VAL A 363 -23.67 1.61 9.37
CA VAL A 363 -22.73 2.71 9.12
C VAL A 363 -22.87 3.23 7.69
N GLU A 364 -22.89 4.55 7.55
CA GLU A 364 -22.79 5.26 6.28
C GLU A 364 -21.38 5.85 6.14
N LEU A 365 -20.76 5.66 4.98
CA LEU A 365 -19.42 6.18 4.66
C LEU A 365 -19.55 7.42 3.77
N THR A 366 -19.03 8.55 4.25
CA THR A 366 -18.92 9.79 3.49
C THR A 366 -17.48 9.99 3.03
N LEU A 367 -17.27 10.19 1.73
CA LEU A 367 -15.96 10.48 1.13
C LEU A 367 -15.93 11.93 0.64
N LEU A 368 -14.97 12.72 1.11
CA LEU A 368 -14.78 14.11 0.73
C LEU A 368 -13.36 14.30 0.17
N GLY A 369 -13.25 15.03 -0.95
CA GLY A 369 -11.93 15.33 -1.52
C GLY A 369 -11.26 14.15 -2.23
N SER A 370 -12.01 13.20 -2.80
CA SER A 370 -11.45 12.09 -3.61
C SER A 370 -10.58 12.56 -4.78
N SER A 371 -10.82 13.77 -5.29
CA SER A 371 -10.04 14.38 -6.37
C SER A 371 -8.75 15.08 -5.90
N THR A 372 -8.47 15.11 -4.59
CA THR A 372 -7.19 15.64 -4.11
C THR A 372 -6.06 14.75 -4.55
N GLU A 373 -4.96 15.33 -4.99
CA GLU A 373 -3.84 14.57 -5.52
C GLU A 373 -2.77 14.39 -4.43
N LEU A 374 -2.18 13.20 -4.35
CA LEU A 374 -1.13 12.78 -3.41
C LEU A 374 -0.05 12.01 -4.20
N ASP A 375 1.20 12.06 -3.74
CA ASP A 375 2.30 11.29 -4.32
C ASP A 375 2.00 9.77 -4.32
N LYS A 376 2.28 9.07 -5.43
CA LYS A 376 2.06 7.62 -5.55
C LYS A 376 2.68 6.81 -4.40
N SER A 377 3.90 7.13 -3.97
CA SER A 377 4.56 6.40 -2.87
C SER A 377 3.93 6.67 -1.51
N LEU A 378 3.31 7.85 -1.33
CA LEU A 378 2.52 8.14 -0.14
C LEU A 378 1.18 7.41 -0.20
N ILE A 379 0.55 7.30 -1.37
CA ILE A 379 -0.68 6.51 -1.58
C ILE A 379 -0.48 5.05 -1.17
N GLU A 380 0.61 4.42 -1.61
CA GLU A 380 0.88 3.01 -1.27
C GLU A 380 1.10 2.83 0.24
N ARG A 381 1.82 3.75 0.88
CA ARG A 381 2.15 3.69 2.32
C ARG A 381 1.02 4.13 3.25
N ILE A 382 0.06 4.93 2.79
CA ILE A 382 -1.04 5.46 3.62
C ILE A 382 -2.22 4.48 3.74
N ILE A 383 -2.33 3.49 2.85
CA ILE A 383 -3.41 2.50 2.83
C ILE A 383 -3.51 1.76 4.18
N ASP A 384 -2.38 1.26 4.68
CA ASP A 384 -2.35 0.49 5.93
C ASP A 384 -2.73 1.32 7.16
N PRO A 385 -2.14 2.51 7.41
CA PRO A 385 -2.60 3.44 8.44
C PRO A 385 -4.09 3.74 8.38
N LEU A 386 -4.62 4.12 7.20
CA LEU A 386 -6.04 4.47 7.05
C LEU A 386 -6.96 3.27 7.28
N THR A 387 -6.58 2.10 6.78
CA THR A 387 -7.31 0.84 7.02
C THR A 387 -7.45 0.58 8.52
N HIS A 388 -6.38 0.81 9.27
CA HIS A 388 -6.40 0.60 10.71
C HIS A 388 -7.25 1.66 11.45
N LEU A 389 -7.16 2.93 11.06
CA LEU A 389 -8.01 3.98 11.63
C LEU A 389 -9.49 3.73 11.38
N VAL A 390 -9.86 3.37 10.14
CA VAL A 390 -11.23 3.01 9.77
C VAL A 390 -11.73 1.81 10.57
N ARG A 391 -10.90 0.77 10.74
CA ARG A 391 -11.23 -0.38 11.57
C ARG A 391 -11.50 0.03 13.02
N ASN A 392 -10.69 0.90 13.60
CA ASN A 392 -10.85 1.35 14.98
C ASN A 392 -12.12 2.20 15.16
N SER A 393 -12.43 3.08 14.21
CA SER A 393 -13.70 3.79 14.20
C SER A 393 -14.89 2.82 14.12
N LEU A 394 -14.80 1.74 13.34
CA LEU A 394 -15.87 0.74 13.23
C LEU A 394 -15.98 -0.19 14.43
N ASP A 395 -14.87 -0.63 15.03
CA ASP A 395 -14.88 -1.59 16.15
C ASP A 395 -15.16 -0.90 17.50
N HIS A 396 -14.44 0.19 17.79
CA HIS A 396 -14.47 0.86 19.10
C HIS A 396 -15.17 2.22 19.07
N GLY A 397 -15.12 2.94 17.95
CA GLY A 397 -15.73 4.27 17.83
C GLY A 397 -17.25 4.21 17.77
N ILE A 398 -17.79 3.62 16.70
CA ILE A 398 -19.22 3.57 16.41
C ILE A 398 -19.91 2.52 17.29
N GLU A 399 -20.95 2.94 17.99
CA GLU A 399 -21.73 2.11 18.90
C GLU A 399 -22.76 1.26 18.13
N SER A 400 -23.30 0.20 18.75
CA SER A 400 -24.39 -0.57 18.14
C SER A 400 -25.67 0.28 18.00
N PRO A 401 -26.57 -0.02 17.04
CA PRO A 401 -27.79 0.77 16.82
C PRO A 401 -28.61 0.99 18.10
N ASP A 402 -28.78 -0.04 18.92
CA ASP A 402 -29.51 0.05 20.20
C ASP A 402 -28.86 1.04 21.18
N LYS A 403 -27.52 1.02 21.29
CA LYS A 403 -26.77 1.94 22.16
C LYS A 403 -26.84 3.37 21.65
N ARG A 404 -26.80 3.56 20.32
CA ARG A 404 -26.93 4.88 19.69
C ARG A 404 -28.30 5.49 19.96
N ILE A 405 -29.38 4.72 19.79
CA ILE A 405 -30.75 5.16 20.08
C ILE A 405 -30.89 5.49 21.57
N ALA A 406 -30.33 4.67 22.47
CA ALA A 406 -30.34 4.93 23.91
C ALA A 406 -29.58 6.23 24.28
N ALA A 407 -28.53 6.58 23.54
CA ALA A 407 -27.79 7.83 23.68
C ALA A 407 -28.43 9.02 22.96
N GLY A 408 -29.58 8.85 22.30
CA GLY A 408 -30.29 9.90 21.56
C GLY A 408 -29.68 10.24 20.19
N LYS A 409 -28.85 9.35 19.64
CA LYS A 409 -28.24 9.48 18.31
C LYS A 409 -29.05 8.73 17.24
N VAL A 410 -28.78 9.04 15.98
CA VAL A 410 -29.32 8.30 14.83
C VAL A 410 -28.78 6.86 14.87
N ALA A 411 -29.62 5.87 14.54
CA ALA A 411 -29.26 4.45 14.57
C ALA A 411 -28.06 4.13 13.67
N THR A 412 -28.05 4.69 12.46
CA THR A 412 -26.93 4.64 11.53
C THR A 412 -25.81 5.59 11.99
N GLY A 413 -24.60 5.07 12.13
CA GLY A 413 -23.39 5.85 12.39
C GLY A 413 -22.82 6.47 11.11
N ASN A 414 -22.12 7.58 11.24
CA ASN A 414 -21.44 8.22 10.11
C ASN A 414 -19.92 8.11 10.28
N LEU A 415 -19.24 7.60 9.26
CA LEU A 415 -17.80 7.62 9.12
C LEU A 415 -17.44 8.51 7.93
N THR A 416 -16.64 9.54 8.16
CA THR A 416 -16.19 10.47 7.13
C THR A 416 -14.69 10.33 6.90
N LEU A 417 -14.30 10.11 5.65
CA LEU A 417 -12.92 10.24 5.18
C LEU A 417 -12.83 11.50 4.33
N SER A 418 -11.99 12.45 4.75
CA SER A 418 -11.72 13.67 3.98
C SER A 418 -10.24 13.77 3.64
N ALA A 419 -9.96 14.38 2.48
CA ALA A 419 -8.62 14.78 2.10
C ALA A 419 -8.67 16.19 1.52
N GLU A 420 -7.79 17.08 2.00
CA GLU A 420 -7.70 18.48 1.56
C GLU A 420 -6.24 18.94 1.49
N HIS A 421 -5.93 19.86 0.57
CA HIS A 421 -4.63 20.53 0.51
C HIS A 421 -4.63 21.73 1.46
N GLN A 422 -3.72 21.71 2.45
CA GLN A 422 -3.61 22.76 3.46
C GLN A 422 -2.14 23.19 3.62
N GLY A 423 -1.82 24.40 3.14
CA GLY A 423 -0.54 25.06 3.44
C GLY A 423 0.72 24.31 2.99
N GLY A 424 0.67 23.61 1.84
CA GLY A 424 1.78 22.79 1.35
C GLY A 424 1.83 21.37 1.94
N ASN A 425 0.84 21.01 2.76
CA ASN A 425 0.60 19.65 3.24
C ASN A 425 -0.73 19.12 2.72
N ILE A 426 -0.87 17.81 2.72
CA ILE A 426 -2.13 17.10 2.51
C ILE A 426 -2.64 16.70 3.89
N CYS A 427 -3.80 17.25 4.25
CA CYS A 427 -4.52 16.89 5.46
C CYS A 427 -5.53 15.80 5.11
N ILE A 428 -5.35 14.62 5.68
CA ILE A 428 -6.29 13.51 5.57
C ILE A 428 -6.96 13.35 6.94
N GLU A 429 -8.28 13.45 7.00
CA GLU A 429 -9.03 13.29 8.25
C GLU A 429 -9.90 12.03 8.21
N VAL A 430 -9.88 11.28 9.31
CA VAL A 430 -10.79 10.19 9.60
C VAL A 430 -11.66 10.61 10.77
N SER A 431 -12.95 10.83 10.53
CA SER A 431 -13.89 11.31 11.54
C SER A 431 -15.07 10.37 11.70
N ASP A 432 -15.39 10.02 12.94
CA ASP A 432 -16.59 9.27 13.31
C ASP A 432 -17.48 10.06 14.27
N ASP A 433 -18.78 9.72 14.31
CA ASP A 433 -19.77 10.27 15.24
C ASP A 433 -20.03 9.33 16.44
N GLY A 434 -19.03 8.53 16.78
CA GLY A 434 -19.09 7.46 17.76
C GLY A 434 -19.14 7.92 19.22
N ALA A 435 -18.80 7.01 20.14
CA ALA A 435 -18.77 7.28 21.57
C ALA A 435 -17.65 8.26 21.98
N GLY A 436 -16.68 8.50 21.10
CA GLY A 436 -15.45 9.23 21.43
C GLY A 436 -14.54 8.45 22.39
N LEU A 437 -13.38 9.04 22.66
CA LEU A 437 -12.38 8.46 23.56
C LEU A 437 -12.77 8.69 25.02
N ASN A 438 -12.78 7.61 25.81
CA ASN A 438 -13.04 7.71 27.25
C ASN A 438 -11.76 8.11 27.98
N ARG A 439 -11.68 9.41 28.34
CA ARG A 439 -10.55 10.01 29.04
C ARG A 439 -10.18 9.28 30.33
N GLU A 440 -11.16 8.97 31.18
CA GLU A 440 -10.92 8.31 32.47
C GLU A 440 -10.31 6.92 32.31
N ARG A 441 -10.81 6.13 31.35
CA ARG A 441 -10.26 4.80 31.04
C ARG A 441 -8.84 4.87 30.49
N ILE A 442 -8.55 5.83 29.61
CA ILE A 442 -7.21 6.02 29.05
C ILE A 442 -6.22 6.39 30.17
N LEU A 443 -6.58 7.34 31.04
CA LEU A 443 -5.74 7.74 32.17
C LEU A 443 -5.51 6.60 33.16
N ALA A 444 -6.57 5.85 33.51
CA ALA A 444 -6.46 4.70 34.40
C ALA A 444 -5.55 3.61 33.81
N LYS A 445 -5.68 3.33 32.50
CA LYS A 445 -4.81 2.38 31.80
C LYS A 445 -3.37 2.88 31.74
N ALA A 446 -3.16 4.16 31.43
CA ALA A 446 -1.84 4.78 31.37
C ALA A 446 -1.11 4.70 32.72
N LEU A 447 -1.82 4.97 33.82
CA LEU A 447 -1.30 4.79 35.19
C LEU A 447 -0.93 3.33 35.46
N SER A 448 -1.77 2.37 35.07
CA SER A 448 -1.49 0.94 35.26
C SER A 448 -0.30 0.44 34.43
N SER A 449 -0.06 1.04 33.26
CA SER A 449 1.05 0.73 32.37
C SER A 449 2.33 1.51 32.68
N GLY A 450 2.34 2.32 33.74
CA GLY A 450 3.52 3.10 34.16
C GLY A 450 3.86 4.28 33.24
N LEU A 451 2.91 4.75 32.43
CA LEU A 451 3.10 5.96 31.62
C LEU A 451 3.00 7.21 32.51
N PRO A 452 3.77 8.28 32.22
CA PRO A 452 3.74 9.51 33.00
C PRO A 452 2.41 10.24 32.76
N VAL A 453 1.57 10.30 33.80
CA VAL A 453 0.27 10.99 33.79
C VAL A 453 0.29 12.12 34.82
N HIS A 454 -0.28 13.26 34.48
CA HIS A 454 -0.43 14.42 35.38
C HIS A 454 -1.85 15.01 35.29
N GLU A 455 -2.31 15.67 36.35
CA GLU A 455 -3.71 16.13 36.47
C GLU A 455 -4.12 17.18 35.43
N ASN A 456 -3.15 17.93 34.90
CA ASN A 456 -3.39 19.04 33.97
C ASN A 456 -3.28 18.67 32.47
N MET A 457 -3.24 17.37 32.12
CA MET A 457 -3.13 16.97 30.71
C MET A 457 -4.31 17.48 29.88
N SER A 458 -4.06 18.00 28.68
CA SER A 458 -5.13 18.35 27.73
C SER A 458 -5.83 17.11 27.17
N ASP A 459 -7.00 17.26 26.54
CA ASP A 459 -7.68 16.12 25.89
C ASP A 459 -6.85 15.54 24.73
N GLU A 460 -6.12 16.40 24.02
CA GLU A 460 -5.21 16.01 22.93
C GLU A 460 -4.01 15.21 23.48
N GLU A 461 -3.41 15.66 24.58
CA GLU A 461 -2.30 14.93 25.22
C GLU A 461 -2.73 13.56 25.73
N VAL A 462 -3.95 13.45 26.26
CA VAL A 462 -4.52 12.15 26.66
C VAL A 462 -4.79 11.27 25.45
N GLY A 463 -5.32 11.82 24.35
CA GLY A 463 -5.49 11.09 23.10
C GLY A 463 -4.18 10.54 22.55
N MET A 464 -3.10 11.32 22.65
CA MET A 464 -1.76 10.91 22.20
C MET A 464 -1.18 9.72 22.97
N LEU A 465 -1.65 9.43 24.18
CA LEU A 465 -1.24 8.23 24.93
C LEU A 465 -1.65 6.92 24.24
N ILE A 466 -2.66 6.96 23.36
CA ILE A 466 -3.11 5.78 22.59
C ILE A 466 -2.02 5.27 21.64
N PHE A 467 -1.12 6.15 21.20
CA PHE A 467 0.01 5.79 20.35
C PHE A 467 1.23 5.28 21.13
N ALA A 468 1.15 5.15 22.46
CA ALA A 468 2.27 4.62 23.24
C ALA A 468 2.48 3.12 22.94
N PRO A 469 3.73 2.63 22.88
CA PRO A 469 4.02 1.22 22.61
C PRO A 469 3.30 0.29 23.61
N GLY A 470 2.63 -0.74 23.10
CA GLY A 470 1.89 -1.69 23.93
C GLY A 470 0.64 -1.10 24.62
N PHE A 471 0.24 0.12 24.27
CA PHE A 471 -1.00 0.71 24.77
C PHE A 471 -2.19 0.18 23.97
N SER A 472 -2.90 -0.78 24.56
CA SER A 472 -4.21 -1.23 24.08
C SER A 472 -5.21 -1.23 25.22
N THR A 473 -6.41 -0.74 24.94
CA THR A 473 -7.54 -0.75 25.87
C THR A 473 -8.32 -2.07 25.83
N ALA A 474 -7.98 -2.99 24.92
CA ALA A 474 -8.63 -4.29 24.79
C ALA A 474 -8.18 -5.27 25.89
N GLU A 475 -9.13 -5.91 26.57
CA GLU A 475 -8.88 -6.94 27.61
C GLU A 475 -8.62 -8.33 27.01
N GLN A 476 -8.98 -8.55 25.73
CA GLN A 476 -8.75 -9.78 24.98
C GLN A 476 -8.21 -9.47 23.58
N VAL A 477 -7.26 -10.28 23.11
CA VAL A 477 -6.80 -10.27 21.71
C VAL A 477 -7.90 -10.91 20.87
N THR A 478 -8.56 -10.12 20.02
CA THR A 478 -9.56 -10.65 19.07
C THR A 478 -8.84 -11.19 17.83
N ASP A 479 -9.41 -12.21 17.18
CA ASP A 479 -8.85 -12.83 15.95
C ASP A 479 -8.67 -11.83 14.79
N VAL A 480 -9.33 -10.68 14.85
CA VAL A 480 -9.21 -9.59 13.86
C VAL A 480 -7.98 -8.69 14.11
N SER A 481 -7.32 -8.84 15.28
CA SER A 481 -6.15 -8.06 15.72
C SER A 481 -4.82 -8.82 15.60
N GLY A 482 -4.86 -10.07 15.09
CA GLY A 482 -3.76 -11.05 15.11
C GLY A 482 -2.50 -10.77 14.28
N ARG A 483 -2.29 -9.56 13.75
CA ARG A 483 -1.03 -9.18 13.07
C ARG A 483 -0.12 -8.24 13.89
N GLY A 484 -0.46 -7.96 15.15
CA GLY A 484 0.40 -7.14 16.02
C GLY A 484 0.49 -5.66 15.62
N VAL A 485 -0.52 -5.14 14.92
CA VAL A 485 -0.55 -3.74 14.47
C VAL A 485 -1.27 -2.92 15.52
N GLY A 486 -0.53 -2.33 16.46
CA GLY A 486 -1.06 -1.36 17.41
C GLY A 486 -1.18 0.03 16.80
N MET A 487 -1.77 0.96 17.56
CA MET A 487 -1.80 2.38 17.16
C MET A 487 -0.38 2.98 17.08
N ASP A 488 0.57 2.44 17.86
CA ASP A 488 1.99 2.76 17.77
C ASP A 488 2.58 2.53 16.36
N VAL A 489 2.20 1.44 15.69
CA VAL A 489 2.62 1.16 14.30
C VAL A 489 2.07 2.21 13.34
N VAL A 490 0.82 2.64 13.51
CA VAL A 490 0.22 3.70 12.68
C VAL A 490 0.99 5.01 12.83
N LYS A 491 1.32 5.41 14.05
CA LYS A 491 2.12 6.61 14.29
C LYS A 491 3.51 6.51 13.66
N ARG A 492 4.17 5.36 13.80
CA ARG A 492 5.49 5.13 13.21
C ARG A 492 5.45 5.22 11.68
N ASN A 493 4.49 4.55 11.04
CA ASN A 493 4.34 4.59 9.59
C ASN A 493 4.09 6.02 9.09
N ILE A 494 3.28 6.82 9.80
CA ILE A 494 3.05 8.23 9.47
C ILE A 494 4.34 9.07 9.63
N GLN A 495 5.10 8.83 10.69
CA GLN A 495 6.39 9.51 10.91
C GLN A 495 7.44 9.15 9.86
N GLU A 496 7.49 7.90 9.40
CA GLU A 496 8.37 7.45 8.31
C GLU A 496 8.02 8.11 6.96
N MET A 497 6.77 8.53 6.78
CA MET A 497 6.33 9.36 5.65
C MET A 497 6.66 10.85 5.82
N GLY A 498 7.30 11.25 6.93
CA GLY A 498 7.56 12.66 7.26
C GLY A 498 6.32 13.42 7.73
N GLY A 499 5.24 12.69 8.06
CA GLY A 499 3.95 13.27 8.45
C GLY A 499 3.79 13.46 9.95
N HIS A 500 2.70 14.14 10.31
CA HIS A 500 2.24 14.30 11.68
C HIS A 500 0.83 13.73 11.85
N VAL A 501 0.50 13.28 13.06
CA VAL A 501 -0.84 12.78 13.41
C VAL A 501 -1.36 13.48 14.66
N GLU A 502 -2.60 13.92 14.60
CA GLU A 502 -3.31 14.61 15.67
C GLU A 502 -4.62 13.88 15.96
N ILE A 503 -5.05 13.89 17.22
CA ILE A 503 -6.34 13.32 17.64
C ILE A 503 -7.14 14.39 18.37
N ALA A 504 -8.33 14.67 17.85
CA ALA A 504 -9.36 15.45 18.53
C ALA A 504 -10.55 14.54 18.83
N SER A 505 -10.89 14.35 20.11
CA SER A 505 -12.03 13.51 20.49
C SER A 505 -12.84 14.16 21.60
N LYS A 506 -14.16 13.96 21.56
CA LYS A 506 -15.07 14.38 22.63
C LYS A 506 -16.03 13.25 22.94
N GLN A 507 -16.10 12.87 24.21
CA GLN A 507 -16.96 11.79 24.66
C GLN A 507 -18.44 12.09 24.30
N GLY A 508 -19.10 11.11 23.68
CA GLY A 508 -20.45 11.19 23.16
C GLY A 508 -20.60 11.90 21.81
N LYS A 509 -19.56 12.56 21.28
CA LYS A 509 -19.61 13.26 19.99
C LYS A 509 -18.80 12.60 18.88
N GLY A 510 -17.87 11.72 19.23
CA GLY A 510 -17.03 10.98 18.29
C GLY A 510 -15.56 11.39 18.33
N THR A 511 -14.79 10.90 17.36
CA THR A 511 -13.35 11.12 17.25
C THR A 511 -12.99 11.57 15.84
N THR A 512 -12.06 12.51 15.75
CA THR A 512 -11.44 12.96 14.50
C THR A 512 -9.94 12.78 14.63
N ILE A 513 -9.36 12.02 13.70
CA ILE A 513 -7.92 11.80 13.59
C ILE A 513 -7.46 12.50 12.32
N ARG A 514 -6.48 13.41 12.46
CA ARG A 514 -5.91 14.14 11.32
C ARG A 514 -4.50 13.66 11.04
N ILE A 515 -4.21 13.40 9.79
CA ILE A 515 -2.88 13.05 9.29
C ILE A 515 -2.44 14.18 8.37
N LEU A 516 -1.33 14.83 8.70
CA LEU A 516 -0.72 15.85 7.87
C LEU A 516 0.51 15.26 7.19
N LEU A 517 0.48 15.15 5.86
CA LEU A 517 1.60 14.65 5.06
C LEU A 517 2.18 15.80 4.23
N PRO A 518 3.52 15.95 4.15
CA PRO A 518 4.12 16.95 3.27
C PRO A 518 3.88 16.61 1.79
N LEU A 519 3.65 17.61 0.93
CA LEU A 519 3.55 17.40 -0.53
C LEU A 519 4.89 17.09 -1.19
N THR A 520 6.01 17.37 -0.51
CA THR A 520 7.36 17.25 -1.07
C THR A 520 7.99 15.89 -0.79
N LEU A 521 8.89 15.46 -1.69
CA LEU A 521 9.92 14.47 -1.36
C LEU A 521 10.55 14.83 -0.02
N ALA A 522 10.94 13.83 0.77
CA ALA A 522 11.40 13.95 2.16
C ALA A 522 12.35 15.14 2.40
N ILE A 523 11.79 16.34 2.56
CA ILE A 523 12.46 17.56 2.94
C ILE A 523 12.07 17.75 4.39
N LEU A 524 13.08 17.86 5.23
CA LEU A 524 12.92 18.07 6.66
C LEU A 524 13.34 19.49 6.98
N ASP A 525 12.48 20.22 7.69
CA ASP A 525 12.90 21.45 8.35
C ASP A 525 13.81 21.08 9.53
N GLY A 526 15.07 21.44 9.43
CA GLY A 526 16.11 21.06 10.37
C GLY A 526 16.78 22.25 11.03
N MET A 527 17.03 22.16 12.33
CA MET A 527 17.98 23.02 13.03
C MET A 527 19.38 22.41 12.90
N SER A 528 20.27 23.10 12.19
CA SER A 528 21.66 22.69 12.04
C SER A 528 22.47 23.08 13.27
N VAL A 529 23.11 22.09 13.90
CA VAL A 529 23.93 22.22 15.11
C VAL A 529 25.30 21.63 14.88
N ARG A 530 26.32 22.21 15.53
CA ARG A 530 27.71 21.78 15.40
C ARG A 530 28.25 21.30 16.73
N VAL A 531 29.07 20.25 16.66
CA VAL A 531 29.86 19.71 17.76
C VAL A 531 31.28 19.46 17.23
N ALA A 532 32.27 20.16 17.79
CA ALA A 532 33.59 20.29 17.17
C ALA A 532 33.48 20.72 15.70
N ASP A 533 33.96 19.88 14.77
CA ASP A 533 33.86 20.09 13.33
C ASP A 533 32.69 19.34 12.68
N GLU A 534 31.97 18.51 13.44
CA GLU A 534 30.87 17.67 12.95
C GLU A 534 29.53 18.42 12.98
N VAL A 535 28.74 18.26 11.92
CA VAL A 535 27.43 18.91 11.78
C VAL A 535 26.30 17.90 11.86
N PHE A 536 25.34 18.19 12.72
CA PHE A 536 24.14 17.40 12.94
C PHE A 536 22.88 18.23 12.65
N ILE A 537 21.81 17.57 12.23
CA ILE A 537 20.51 18.18 12.01
C ILE A 537 19.52 17.68 13.05
N LEU A 538 18.90 18.60 13.77
CA LEU A 538 17.80 18.32 14.69
C LEU A 538 16.47 18.63 13.98
N PRO A 539 15.51 17.70 13.92
CA PRO A 539 14.17 17.98 13.39
C PRO A 539 13.53 19.18 14.11
N LEU A 540 13.15 20.22 13.38
CA LEU A 540 12.70 21.48 13.97
C LEU A 540 11.41 21.31 14.80
N ASN A 541 10.54 20.39 14.40
CA ASN A 541 9.32 20.03 15.13
C ASN A 541 9.58 19.44 16.53
N ALA A 542 10.78 18.90 16.77
CA ALA A 542 11.18 18.38 18.07
C ALA A 542 11.93 19.41 18.93
N VAL A 543 12.31 20.55 18.35
CA VAL A 543 13.02 21.64 19.03
C VAL A 543 12.02 22.59 19.68
N MET A 544 12.05 22.69 21.01
CA MET A 544 11.18 23.60 21.76
C MET A 544 11.79 25.00 21.90
N GLU A 545 13.00 25.06 22.44
CA GLU A 545 13.75 26.30 22.66
C GLU A 545 15.25 26.00 22.75
N SER A 546 16.09 27.04 22.65
CA SER A 546 17.53 26.93 22.87
C SER A 546 18.01 28.03 23.81
N LEU A 547 18.97 27.71 24.66
CA LEU A 547 19.52 28.62 25.66
C LEU A 547 20.97 28.27 25.98
N GLN A 548 21.72 29.26 26.46
CA GLN A 548 23.06 29.01 27.01
C GLN A 548 22.93 28.81 28.53
N PRO A 549 23.30 27.64 29.07
CA PRO A 549 23.08 27.34 30.48
C PRO A 549 24.10 28.08 31.35
N ARG A 550 23.66 28.48 32.55
CA ARG A 550 24.55 29.02 33.58
C ARG A 550 25.03 27.89 34.51
N ALA A 551 26.21 28.06 35.11
CA ALA A 551 26.77 27.10 36.05
C ALA A 551 25.82 26.78 37.23
N GLU A 552 25.02 27.77 37.66
CA GLU A 552 24.06 27.63 38.75
C GLU A 552 22.84 26.77 38.38
N GLU A 553 22.48 26.71 37.10
CA GLU A 553 21.33 25.96 36.57
C GLU A 553 21.67 24.48 36.36
N LEU A 554 22.96 24.13 36.33
CA LEU A 554 23.45 22.77 36.22
C LEU A 554 23.51 22.11 37.60
N LYS A 555 22.66 21.12 37.83
CA LYS A 555 22.64 20.34 39.08
C LYS A 555 23.19 18.94 38.83
N PRO A 556 24.28 18.53 39.49
CA PRO A 556 24.74 17.15 39.43
C PRO A 556 23.78 16.24 40.20
N LEU A 557 23.41 15.10 39.61
CA LEU A 557 22.66 14.02 40.24
C LEU A 557 23.61 12.90 40.73
N ALA A 558 23.14 12.14 41.71
CA ALA A 558 23.80 10.91 42.13
C ALA A 558 23.79 9.90 40.97
N GLY A 559 24.97 9.40 40.57
CA GLY A 559 25.12 8.51 39.40
C GLY A 559 25.82 9.14 38.20
N GLY A 560 26.32 10.37 38.32
CA GLY A 560 27.09 11.04 37.26
C GLY A 560 26.23 11.73 36.19
N GLU A 561 24.91 11.67 36.31
CA GLU A 561 23.98 12.46 35.50
C GLU A 561 24.02 13.94 35.89
N CYS A 562 23.88 14.81 34.91
CA CYS A 562 23.68 16.24 35.12
C CYS A 562 22.26 16.58 34.67
N VAL A 563 21.55 17.37 35.46
CA VAL A 563 20.26 17.94 35.06
C VAL A 563 20.39 19.44 34.94
N LEU A 564 19.65 20.00 33.98
CA LEU A 564 19.54 21.43 33.78
C LEU A 564 18.20 21.90 34.36
N GLU A 565 18.23 22.90 35.22
CA GLU A 565 17.04 23.56 35.74
C GLU A 565 16.58 24.65 34.77
N VAL A 566 15.41 24.48 34.15
CA VAL A 566 14.79 25.45 33.24
C VAL A 566 13.41 25.82 33.77
N ARG A 567 13.22 27.08 34.16
CA ARG A 567 11.94 27.61 34.70
C ARG A 567 11.38 26.78 35.87
N GLY A 568 12.27 26.22 36.71
CA GLY A 568 11.91 25.41 37.87
C GLY A 568 11.66 23.92 37.58
N GLU A 569 11.82 23.48 36.33
CA GLU A 569 11.78 22.07 35.93
C GLU A 569 13.20 21.51 35.72
N TYR A 570 13.45 20.27 36.15
CA TYR A 570 14.74 19.61 35.97
C TYR A 570 14.70 18.72 34.71
N LEU A 571 15.55 19.06 33.74
CA LEU A 571 15.66 18.34 32.46
C LEU A 571 16.98 17.55 32.42
N PRO A 572 16.97 16.25 32.05
CA PRO A 572 18.20 15.48 31.87
C PRO A 572 19.08 16.11 30.78
N LEU A 573 20.36 16.32 31.08
CA LEU A 573 21.34 16.84 30.12
C LEU A 573 21.99 15.68 29.35
N VAL A 574 21.85 15.73 28.04
CA VAL A 574 22.47 14.82 27.07
C VAL A 574 23.59 15.57 26.37
N GLU A 575 24.78 14.98 26.33
CA GLU A 575 25.95 15.55 25.65
C GLU A 575 26.07 14.92 24.26
N LEU A 576 25.84 15.71 23.20
CA LEU A 576 25.82 15.15 21.83
C LEU A 576 27.18 14.53 21.45
N TRP A 577 28.28 15.15 21.87
CA TRP A 577 29.63 14.63 21.65
C TRP A 577 29.88 13.27 22.31
N ASN A 578 29.34 13.06 23.52
CA ASN A 578 29.51 11.83 24.27
C ASN A 578 28.67 10.69 23.65
N VAL A 579 27.46 11.01 23.17
CA VAL A 579 26.59 10.00 22.53
C VAL A 579 27.20 9.50 21.22
N PHE A 580 27.79 10.38 20.40
CA PHE A 580 28.37 10.02 19.10
C PHE A 580 29.90 9.87 19.08
N ASP A 581 30.57 9.87 20.24
CA ASP A 581 32.04 9.76 20.38
C ASP A 581 32.83 10.79 19.55
N VAL A 582 32.32 12.03 19.49
CA VAL A 582 32.98 13.14 18.78
C VAL A 582 34.13 13.68 19.62
N LYS A 583 35.33 13.73 19.02
CA LYS A 583 36.55 14.27 19.66
C LYS A 583 36.57 15.79 19.57
N ASP A 584 37.34 16.43 20.46
CA ASP A 584 37.61 17.87 20.48
C ASP A 584 36.38 18.78 20.66
N ALA A 585 35.25 18.22 21.08
CA ALA A 585 34.04 18.96 21.42
C ALA A 585 34.18 19.75 22.73
N LYS A 586 33.38 20.81 22.89
CA LYS A 586 33.34 21.52 24.17
C LYS A 586 32.65 20.65 25.22
N THR A 587 33.43 20.24 26.22
CA THR A 587 32.94 19.37 27.30
C THR A 587 32.23 20.13 28.42
N GLU A 588 32.48 21.44 28.56
CA GLU A 588 31.83 22.25 29.58
C GLU A 588 30.51 22.83 29.05
N ALA A 589 29.39 22.45 29.69
CA ALA A 589 28.04 22.84 29.25
C ALA A 589 27.82 24.36 29.17
N THR A 590 28.49 25.14 30.03
CA THR A 590 28.41 26.61 30.07
C THR A 590 29.03 27.30 28.85
N GLN A 591 29.91 26.60 28.11
CA GLN A 591 30.61 27.11 26.92
C GLN A 591 29.92 26.73 25.61
N GLY A 592 28.92 25.86 25.67
CA GLY A 592 28.09 25.44 24.55
C GLY A 592 26.69 26.06 24.60
N ILE A 593 25.81 25.54 23.75
CA ILE A 593 24.39 25.89 23.73
C ILE A 593 23.60 24.62 24.03
N VAL A 594 22.54 24.76 24.83
CA VAL A 594 21.60 23.68 25.10
C VAL A 594 20.35 23.88 24.26
N VAL A 595 19.96 22.84 23.54
CA VAL A 595 18.71 22.75 22.79
C VAL A 595 17.75 21.87 23.58
N ILE A 596 16.57 22.41 23.93
CA ILE A 596 15.52 21.64 24.61
C ILE A 596 14.73 20.89 23.54
N LEU A 597 14.77 19.56 23.64
CA LEU A 597 14.09 18.65 22.74
C LEU A 597 12.92 17.96 23.43
N GLN A 598 11.85 17.73 22.67
CA GLN A 598 10.69 16.97 23.11
C GLN A 598 10.42 15.80 22.17
N SER A 599 10.37 14.59 22.73
CA SER A 599 9.87 13.41 22.03
C SER A 599 8.99 12.57 22.95
N ALA A 600 7.86 12.09 22.43
CA ALA A 600 6.91 11.23 23.14
C ALA A 600 6.53 11.75 24.56
N GLY A 601 6.35 13.08 24.69
CA GLY A 601 5.99 13.72 25.96
C GLY A 601 7.14 13.86 26.97
N LYS A 602 8.33 13.35 26.67
CA LYS A 602 9.53 13.51 27.49
C LYS A 602 10.37 14.66 26.94
N ARG A 603 10.80 15.53 27.84
CA ARG A 603 11.68 16.66 27.54
C ARG A 603 13.09 16.37 28.06
N TYR A 604 14.09 16.72 27.27
CA TYR A 604 15.49 16.64 27.69
C TYR A 604 16.30 17.77 27.05
N ALA A 605 17.43 18.08 27.66
CA ALA A 605 18.35 19.11 27.23
C ALA A 605 19.48 18.47 26.43
N LEU A 606 19.71 18.91 25.19
CA LEU A 606 20.82 18.45 24.35
C LEU A 606 21.91 19.53 24.28
N LEU A 607 23.09 19.23 24.80
CA LEU A 607 24.26 20.10 24.71
C LEU A 607 24.95 19.95 23.34
N VAL A 608 25.15 21.09 22.68
CA VAL A 608 25.89 21.25 21.42
C VAL A 608 26.88 22.41 21.54
N ASP A 609 27.88 22.49 20.65
CA ASP A 609 28.88 23.55 20.74
C ASP A 609 28.36 24.87 20.16
N GLN A 610 27.62 24.80 19.05
CA GLN A 610 27.08 25.94 18.32
C GLN A 610 25.76 25.60 17.60
N LEU A 611 24.88 26.59 17.44
CA LEU A 611 23.78 26.55 16.49
C LEU A 611 24.20 27.28 15.22
N ILE A 612 24.12 26.61 14.08
CA ILE A 612 24.43 27.19 12.78
C ILE A 612 23.20 27.96 12.27
N GLY A 613 22.02 27.33 12.31
CA GLY A 613 20.77 27.94 11.87
C GLY A 613 19.75 26.95 11.31
N GLN A 614 18.59 27.45 10.91
CA GLN A 614 17.51 26.66 10.31
C GLN A 614 17.72 26.50 8.81
N HIS A 615 17.60 25.26 8.33
CA HIS A 615 17.72 24.93 6.91
C HIS A 615 16.69 23.86 6.53
N GLN A 616 16.14 23.98 5.33
CA GLN A 616 15.38 22.88 4.74
C GLN A 616 16.40 21.91 4.14
N VAL A 617 16.38 20.67 4.60
CA VAL A 617 17.36 19.66 4.18
C VAL A 617 16.67 18.50 3.46
N VAL A 618 17.25 18.07 2.34
CA VAL A 618 16.76 16.89 1.62
C VAL A 618 17.23 15.65 2.36
N VAL A 619 16.31 14.85 2.85
CA VAL A 619 16.57 13.61 3.58
C VAL A 619 17.00 12.55 2.59
N LYS A 620 18.20 11.98 2.79
CA LYS A 620 18.69 10.81 2.08
C LYS A 620 18.72 9.62 3.03
N ASN A 621 18.18 8.49 2.57
CA ASN A 621 18.23 7.25 3.34
C ASN A 621 19.69 6.75 3.41
N LEU A 622 20.14 6.41 4.63
CA LEU A 622 21.47 5.84 4.89
C LEU A 622 21.56 4.33 4.57
N GLU A 623 20.41 3.62 4.58
CA GLU A 623 20.35 2.16 4.65
C GLU A 623 20.79 1.44 3.37
N SER A 624 20.77 2.10 2.21
CA SER A 624 21.24 1.49 0.96
C SER A 624 22.75 1.19 0.96
N ASN A 625 23.54 1.95 1.75
CA ASN A 625 25.00 1.91 1.73
C ASN A 625 25.64 1.72 3.11
N TYR A 626 24.90 1.99 4.20
CA TYR A 626 25.42 2.02 5.56
C TYR A 626 24.54 1.22 6.52
N ARG A 627 25.18 0.63 7.54
CA ARG A 627 24.44 -0.02 8.64
C ARG A 627 23.70 1.05 9.45
N LYS A 628 22.52 0.70 9.95
CA LYS A 628 21.72 1.55 10.84
C LYS A 628 22.56 1.98 12.05
N VAL A 629 22.79 3.28 12.20
CA VAL A 629 23.48 3.85 13.35
C VAL A 629 22.43 4.23 14.39
N PRO A 630 22.46 3.64 15.60
CA PRO A 630 21.55 4.03 16.66
C PRO A 630 21.63 5.53 16.94
N GLY A 631 20.48 6.21 17.02
CA GLY A 631 20.42 7.65 17.29
C GLY A 631 20.44 8.53 16.04
N ILE A 632 20.55 7.96 14.85
CA ILE A 632 20.51 8.67 13.56
C ILE A 632 19.35 8.10 12.74
N SER A 633 18.48 8.97 12.24
CA SER A 633 17.35 8.58 11.40
C SER A 633 17.71 8.58 9.92
N ALA A 634 18.52 9.55 9.47
CA ALA A 634 18.90 9.73 8.07
C ALA A 634 20.13 10.64 7.93
N ALA A 635 20.53 10.94 6.70
CA ALA A 635 21.58 11.93 6.41
C ALA A 635 21.12 12.94 5.36
N THR A 636 21.85 14.05 5.27
CA THR A 636 21.66 15.06 4.23
C THR A 636 23.00 15.60 3.76
N ILE A 637 23.00 16.33 2.64
CA ILE A 637 24.17 16.99 2.07
C ILE A 637 23.96 18.49 2.22
N LEU A 638 24.89 19.16 2.89
CA LEU A 638 24.87 20.61 3.10
C LEU A 638 25.35 21.38 1.86
N GLY A 639 25.14 22.70 1.85
CA GLY A 639 25.57 23.58 0.76
C GLY A 639 27.10 23.67 0.56
N ASP A 640 27.91 23.21 1.50
CA ASP A 640 29.35 23.08 1.28
C ASP A 640 29.76 21.71 0.71
N GLY A 641 28.80 20.82 0.50
CA GLY A 641 29.00 19.43 0.07
C GLY A 641 29.33 18.49 1.22
N SER A 642 29.40 18.97 2.47
CA SER A 642 29.60 18.12 3.63
C SER A 642 28.34 17.29 3.93
N VAL A 643 28.52 16.15 4.57
CA VAL A 643 27.42 15.29 5.00
C VAL A 643 27.04 15.67 6.42
N ALA A 644 25.74 15.88 6.67
CA ALA A 644 25.20 16.09 8.00
C ALA A 644 24.25 14.96 8.39
N LEU A 645 24.30 14.54 9.65
CA LEU A 645 23.52 13.43 10.17
C LEU A 645 22.24 13.94 10.84
N ILE A 646 21.09 13.38 10.46
CA ILE A 646 19.80 13.75 11.03
C ILE A 646 19.58 12.91 12.29
N VAL A 647 19.43 13.59 13.42
CA VAL A 647 19.34 12.96 14.75
C VAL A 647 17.94 12.41 14.99
N ASP A 648 17.87 11.16 15.45
CA ASP A 648 16.65 10.58 16.00
C ASP A 648 16.52 10.97 17.48
N VAL A 649 15.70 11.99 17.73
CA VAL A 649 15.44 12.56 19.06
C VAL A 649 14.89 11.52 20.04
N SER A 650 14.14 10.53 19.58
CA SER A 650 13.55 9.49 20.44
C SER A 650 14.61 8.48 20.87
N ALA A 651 15.45 8.05 19.94
CA ALA A 651 16.51 7.08 20.20
C ALA A 651 17.65 7.69 21.03
N LEU A 652 17.98 8.97 20.82
CA LEU A 652 19.11 9.65 21.46
C LEU A 652 19.05 9.62 23.00
N GLN A 653 17.85 9.81 23.56
CA GLN A 653 17.66 9.77 25.02
C GLN A 653 17.97 8.38 25.60
N SER A 654 17.56 7.32 24.91
CA SER A 654 17.79 5.94 25.34
C SER A 654 19.28 5.57 25.24
N LEU A 655 19.94 6.00 24.16
CA LEU A 655 21.37 5.79 23.94
C LEU A 655 22.25 6.43 25.02
N ASN A 656 21.93 7.66 25.46
CA ASN A 656 22.69 8.30 26.53
C ASN A 656 22.64 7.48 27.83
N ARG A 657 21.47 6.90 28.16
CA ARG A 657 21.32 6.04 29.34
C ARG A 657 22.15 4.77 29.21
N GLU A 658 22.10 4.09 28.07
CA GLU A 658 22.87 2.86 27.84
C GLU A 658 24.38 3.11 27.93
N LYS A 659 24.89 4.16 27.28
CA LYS A 659 26.32 4.50 27.30
C LYS A 659 26.83 4.82 28.70
N ARG A 660 26.05 5.54 29.50
CA ARG A 660 26.41 5.90 30.88
C ARG A 660 26.36 4.68 31.82
N VAL A 661 25.39 3.79 31.65
CA VAL A 661 25.35 2.53 32.41
C VAL A 661 26.54 1.63 32.06
N ALA A 662 26.91 1.54 30.78
CA ALA A 662 28.10 0.80 30.36
C ALA A 662 29.40 1.41 30.90
N GLY A 663 29.50 2.74 30.92
CA GLY A 663 30.65 3.47 31.47
C GLY A 663 30.74 3.47 33.00
N ALA A 664 29.64 3.25 33.72
CA ALA A 664 29.63 3.10 35.18
C ALA A 664 29.93 1.66 35.64
N ALA A 665 29.81 0.68 34.74
CA ALA A 665 30.10 -0.73 34.99
C ALA A 665 31.53 -1.15 34.59
N ALA A 666 32.23 -0.31 33.82
CA ALA A 666 33.66 -0.42 33.48
C ALA A 666 34.51 0.41 34.45
#